data_AF-A0A4T0C086-F1
#
_entry.id   AF-A0A4T0C086-F1
#
_cell.length_a   1.000
_cell.length_b   1.000
_cell.length_c   1.000
_cell.angle_alpha   90.00
_cell.angle_beta   90.00
_cell.angle_gamma   90.00
#
_symmetry.space_group_name_H-M   'P 1'
#
loop_
_entity.id
_entity.type
_entity.pdbx_description
1 polymer ?
#
loop_
_entity_poly.entity_id
_entity_poly.type
_entity_poly.pdbx_seq_one_letter_code
_entity_poly.pdbx_strand_id
1 'polypeptide(L)'
;DPKTLEVPEYINNIDETKFEFSEYYRAIGRLDQGIGFILERLEASGLADDTLVVFLSDNGPPFLNSKTTLYDAGIHLPFIVRNPKASVKGIENPNLISYVDIFPTFQDWSGKTYTPTSDAPHAPKELAGQSFLPILERSTLLPEEAWKHHIFGSHTFHESTNYWPTRILRTRKYKYHRNVAWRLDFPFSADLYGSLTWDGIRHSQPKGKEGDIKVGQRKLKDYIFRPPEELYDLENDPLELSNLALEDGNRGLLLEMRGRLEKWQEDGGPLWDIRHSLTRSKPQSMVIPSLGNTRKPAIGEALDPENPPKIPFTCRCKICCHQYFPATIEVNDKEAHQLITSLVVDARQDLDFLRRTIAEHADYLVTRWKKKSCEKRSVFLSENVDIFDKKFAAVHLLHMRSSPENCDYTSELMQSLEGLGDERVKAKLAGALHQSRVKKMISAYQDTWLLPYLDSDMLSEDSSLLLALLHHRTSHEPEEWILFDDLNVDLAERFGIVTQTFNPHCVVVQGPDFGKMVEYNADQAHRYEIIGFTKAHNILLAQQRMMAFLRKIVTGLLDEANEPPVIDFHPKWAHLIGTSFSRFDSTFAWSTESVRPFSSPPKFDPIETIELVRSRHRVLKDHLEQLQTDPAYVQLHARTYKNALFFETMRHEDIWPHIVDQVFVGPMIRECYWRQMLYECDKMERAWLKMTEFPSEANKLYYNETILYVQDLCVETLAVFINHCSLVYQRGFERNFKFSGSGRTRHLNRRFDRKDWFPDDILYWSISCLGHDRYRPFTMDPSLNFTVIDYLCRTDPKEASRMDQNLVDELSDMAVLNSISNNIQCRPSHGREYTLKLPVEEENIRADWIKKSNTPKDKEMGDTTAGHLSNFCTNHLWPKGTKNEQWLQQATQSREALDRFWEAFRSQWAKKLRGTGVKSSSIDEDLDLMSASKKEECLAEIAAERDEVRHQEYKRRMEGQNQPVSPIESQTMWGDENKSSVPLAVRSKAKRHNEGEPSEESAQPPPTTANSPSRSSTPPSLIAVKHDNMAVFHHMFPSSGQESQRCFSWQHFLNAMIDAGFSILQSQGSAVTLRQDEERGEGVRTIVVHRPHPSPTINPVMLRSIAKRMTKWFGWKRELFIERGKERKGRSNLGSEA
;
A
#
# COMPACT_ATOMS: atom_id res chain seq x y z
N ASP A 1 27.85 -47.90 -4.69
CA ASP A 1 26.49 -48.42 -4.54
C ASP A 1 25.87 -47.70 -3.34
N PRO A 2 24.69 -47.05 -3.47
CA PRO A 2 24.01 -46.39 -2.34
C PRO A 2 23.82 -47.30 -1.11
N LYS A 3 23.72 -48.64 -1.31
CA LYS A 3 23.53 -49.60 -0.21
C LYS A 3 24.76 -49.80 0.67
N THR A 4 25.94 -49.49 0.16
CA THR A 4 27.22 -49.67 0.85
C THR A 4 27.91 -48.34 1.16
N LEU A 5 27.22 -47.21 0.93
CA LEU A 5 27.76 -45.87 1.14
C LEU A 5 27.64 -45.48 2.61
N GLU A 6 28.73 -44.95 3.16
CA GLU A 6 28.76 -44.42 4.52
C GLU A 6 28.14 -43.03 4.56
N VAL A 7 27.13 -42.85 5.41
CA VAL A 7 26.46 -41.56 5.63
C VAL A 7 27.03 -40.94 6.91
N PRO A 8 27.49 -39.66 6.88
CA PRO A 8 27.99 -38.98 8.07
C PRO A 8 26.98 -38.93 9.22
N GLU A 9 27.45 -39.05 10.47
CA GLU A 9 26.57 -39.13 11.64
C GLU A 9 25.77 -37.84 11.94
N TYR A 10 26.19 -36.70 11.39
CA TYR A 10 25.46 -35.44 11.55
C TYR A 10 24.13 -35.41 10.78
N ILE A 11 23.84 -36.41 9.95
CA ILE A 11 22.60 -36.50 9.16
C ILE A 11 21.99 -37.92 9.22
N ASN A 12 20.71 -38.05 8.90
CA ASN A 12 20.00 -39.32 9.03
C ASN A 12 20.48 -40.35 7.99
N ASN A 13 20.78 -41.57 8.44
CA ASN A 13 21.12 -42.70 7.58
C ASN A 13 19.86 -43.38 7.02
N ILE A 14 19.20 -42.70 6.06
CA ILE A 14 18.00 -43.15 5.34
C ILE A 14 18.28 -43.29 3.84
N ASP A 15 17.38 -43.93 3.10
CA ASP A 15 17.60 -44.26 1.69
C ASP A 15 17.71 -43.01 0.82
N GLU A 16 16.93 -41.96 1.11
CA GLU A 16 17.00 -40.66 0.44
C GLU A 16 18.37 -40.01 0.62
N THR A 17 18.91 -40.02 1.85
CA THR A 17 20.24 -39.50 2.15
C THR A 17 21.33 -40.30 1.43
N LYS A 18 21.27 -41.63 1.46
CA LYS A 18 22.24 -42.50 0.75
C LYS A 18 22.24 -42.23 -0.74
N PHE A 19 21.06 -42.02 -1.32
CA PHE A 19 20.92 -41.68 -2.73
C PHE A 19 21.58 -40.34 -3.04
N GLU A 20 21.27 -39.28 -2.29
CA GLU A 20 21.86 -37.95 -2.53
C GLU A 20 23.38 -37.94 -2.30
N PHE A 21 23.89 -38.64 -1.28
CA PHE A 21 25.34 -38.80 -1.10
C PHE A 21 25.99 -39.57 -2.25
N SER A 22 25.30 -40.56 -2.84
CA SER A 22 25.85 -41.28 -3.99
C SER A 22 26.03 -40.38 -5.21
N GLU A 23 25.08 -39.47 -5.46
CA GLU A 23 25.19 -38.47 -6.53
C GLU A 23 26.22 -37.39 -6.18
N TYR A 24 26.31 -36.99 -4.91
CA TYR A 24 27.34 -36.08 -4.41
C TYR A 24 28.75 -36.65 -4.62
N TYR A 25 28.98 -37.94 -4.32
CA TYR A 25 30.27 -38.61 -4.54
C TYR A 25 30.60 -38.76 -6.02
N ARG A 26 29.59 -38.98 -6.89
CA ARG A 26 29.80 -38.94 -8.35
C ARG A 26 30.25 -37.57 -8.82
N ALA A 27 29.69 -36.49 -8.27
CA ALA A 27 30.10 -35.13 -8.57
C ALA A 27 31.53 -34.84 -8.08
N ILE A 28 31.90 -35.31 -6.87
CA ILE A 28 33.27 -35.24 -6.36
C ILE A 28 34.25 -36.00 -7.26
N GLY A 29 33.89 -37.21 -7.73
CA GLY A 29 34.74 -37.96 -8.66
C GLY A 29 35.01 -37.22 -9.98
N ARG A 30 34.03 -36.45 -10.48
CA ARG A 30 34.23 -35.58 -11.64
C ARG A 30 35.10 -34.36 -11.31
N LEU A 31 34.95 -33.77 -10.12
CA LEU A 31 35.81 -32.69 -9.65
C LEU A 31 37.28 -33.15 -9.55
N ASP A 32 37.52 -34.33 -8.97
CA ASP A 32 38.85 -34.92 -8.81
C ASP A 32 39.56 -35.14 -10.16
N GLN A 33 38.86 -35.70 -11.15
CA GLN A 33 39.38 -35.81 -12.52
C GLN A 33 39.73 -34.44 -13.13
N GLY A 34 38.89 -33.43 -12.90
CA GLY A 34 39.14 -32.06 -13.34
C GLY A 34 40.40 -31.46 -12.72
N ILE A 35 40.65 -31.71 -11.42
CA ILE A 35 41.88 -31.32 -10.74
C ILE A 35 43.08 -32.03 -11.36
N GLY A 36 42.96 -33.34 -11.65
CA GLY A 36 43.96 -34.10 -12.39
C GLY A 36 44.38 -33.40 -13.69
N PHE A 37 43.41 -33.02 -14.53
CA PHE A 37 43.70 -32.30 -15.78
C PHE A 37 44.38 -30.95 -15.57
N ILE A 38 44.02 -30.21 -14.53
CA ILE A 38 44.67 -28.92 -14.21
C ILE A 38 46.13 -29.15 -13.81
N LEU A 39 46.39 -30.15 -12.95
CA LEU A 39 47.73 -30.48 -12.48
C LEU A 39 48.62 -31.02 -13.60
N GLU A 40 48.10 -31.91 -14.45
CA GLU A 40 48.79 -32.41 -15.64
C GLU A 40 49.15 -31.27 -16.59
N ARG A 41 48.23 -30.32 -16.81
CA ARG A 41 48.50 -29.18 -17.70
C ARG A 41 49.55 -28.24 -17.11
N LEU A 42 49.53 -28.04 -15.79
CA LEU A 42 50.52 -27.25 -15.07
C LEU A 42 51.92 -27.87 -15.20
N GLU A 43 52.03 -29.19 -15.05
CA GLU A 43 53.28 -29.93 -15.27
C GLU A 43 53.74 -29.87 -16.73
N ALA A 44 52.85 -30.15 -17.68
CA ALA A 44 53.16 -30.07 -19.12
C ALA A 44 53.55 -28.65 -19.59
N SER A 45 53.20 -27.61 -18.83
CA SER A 45 53.61 -26.23 -19.12
C SER A 45 54.96 -25.84 -18.52
N GLY A 46 55.59 -26.70 -17.72
CA GLY A 46 56.84 -26.42 -17.03
C GLY A 46 56.70 -25.45 -15.85
N LEU A 47 55.47 -25.17 -15.39
CA LEU A 47 55.19 -24.20 -14.31
C LEU A 47 54.95 -24.86 -12.94
N ALA A 48 54.98 -26.19 -12.87
CA ALA A 48 54.63 -26.93 -11.66
C ALA A 48 55.54 -26.65 -10.46
N ASP A 49 56.83 -26.37 -10.69
CA ASP A 49 57.82 -26.12 -9.62
C ASP A 49 57.79 -24.67 -9.09
N ASP A 50 57.08 -23.78 -9.77
CA ASP A 50 56.95 -22.36 -9.40
C ASP A 50 55.54 -21.98 -8.91
N THR A 51 54.64 -22.96 -8.79
CA THR A 51 53.23 -22.72 -8.47
C THR A 51 52.82 -23.31 -7.13
N LEU A 52 52.39 -22.45 -6.20
CA LEU A 52 51.67 -22.87 -4.99
C LEU A 52 50.24 -23.29 -5.37
N VAL A 53 49.87 -24.53 -5.10
CA VAL A 53 48.50 -25.02 -5.34
C VAL A 53 47.76 -25.15 -4.03
N VAL A 54 46.57 -24.56 -3.94
CA VAL A 54 45.66 -24.70 -2.80
C VAL A 54 44.34 -25.26 -3.29
N PHE A 55 43.90 -26.38 -2.69
CA PHE A 55 42.57 -26.95 -2.87
C PHE A 55 41.75 -26.75 -1.59
N LEU A 56 40.52 -26.26 -1.74
CA LEU A 56 39.61 -26.00 -0.63
C LEU A 56 38.15 -26.13 -1.05
N SER A 57 37.24 -26.20 -0.07
CA SER A 57 35.79 -26.03 -0.24
C SER A 57 35.37 -24.68 0.34
N ASP A 58 34.33 -24.01 -0.14
CA ASP A 58 33.87 -22.73 0.42
C ASP A 58 33.09 -22.90 1.73
N ASN A 59 32.27 -23.95 1.81
CA ASN A 59 31.53 -24.37 3.00
C ASN A 59 31.31 -25.90 2.99
N GLY A 60 30.67 -26.39 4.06
CA GLY A 60 30.32 -27.79 4.20
C GLY A 60 29.32 -28.27 3.13
N PRO A 61 29.16 -29.59 2.96
CA PRO A 61 28.26 -30.17 1.97
C PRO A 61 26.79 -29.73 2.17
N PRO A 62 25.95 -29.73 1.11
CA PRO A 62 24.59 -29.21 1.15
C PRO A 62 23.62 -30.19 1.83
N PHE A 63 23.84 -30.46 3.13
CA PHE A 63 22.97 -31.26 3.99
C PHE A 63 22.68 -30.50 5.29
N LEU A 64 21.63 -30.91 6.01
CA LEU A 64 21.30 -30.34 7.31
C LEU A 64 22.44 -30.57 8.32
N ASN A 65 22.53 -29.72 9.34
CA ASN A 65 23.68 -29.61 10.27
C ASN A 65 25.02 -29.19 9.61
N SER A 66 25.07 -29.00 8.29
CA SER A 66 26.27 -28.61 7.55
C SER A 66 26.12 -27.21 6.93
N LYS A 67 25.99 -27.08 5.61
CA LYS A 67 25.78 -25.81 4.89
C LYS A 67 24.72 -24.94 5.59
N THR A 68 24.96 -23.63 5.63
CA THR A 68 24.15 -22.60 6.35
C THR A 68 24.29 -22.57 7.86
N THR A 69 24.89 -23.59 8.47
CA THR A 69 25.18 -23.61 9.91
C THR A 69 26.64 -23.28 10.18
N LEU A 70 26.94 -22.86 11.41
CA LEU A 70 28.31 -22.76 11.91
C LEU A 70 28.70 -23.97 12.77
N TYR A 71 27.96 -25.09 12.68
CA TYR A 71 28.40 -26.38 13.24
C TYR A 71 29.59 -26.93 12.45
N ASP A 72 30.32 -27.91 13.00
CA ASP A 72 31.58 -28.41 12.43
C ASP A 72 31.40 -28.96 11.03
N ALA A 73 30.31 -29.69 10.78
CA ALA A 73 30.01 -30.19 9.44
C ALA A 73 29.87 -29.04 8.42
N GLY A 74 29.57 -27.81 8.84
CA GLY A 74 29.44 -26.63 7.97
C GLY A 74 30.74 -25.85 7.72
N ILE A 75 31.73 -25.97 8.62
CA ILE A 75 32.94 -25.10 8.62
C ILE A 75 34.28 -25.83 8.76
N HIS A 76 34.29 -27.13 9.03
CA HIS A 76 35.50 -27.95 9.02
C HIS A 76 35.70 -28.51 7.61
N LEU A 77 36.50 -27.81 6.81
CA LEU A 77 36.55 -27.97 5.36
C LEU A 77 37.88 -28.60 4.91
N PRO A 78 37.90 -29.30 3.77
CA PRO A 78 39.16 -29.75 3.19
C PRO A 78 40.03 -28.54 2.86
N PHE A 79 41.31 -28.63 3.19
CA PHE A 79 42.30 -27.63 2.84
C PHE A 79 43.65 -28.31 2.57
N ILE A 80 44.01 -28.44 1.30
CA ILE A 80 45.23 -29.12 0.86
C ILE A 80 46.13 -28.09 0.20
N VAL A 81 47.38 -27.99 0.65
CA VAL A 81 48.37 -27.08 0.09
C VAL A 81 49.54 -27.88 -0.47
N ARG A 82 49.83 -27.69 -1.75
CA ARG A 82 51.07 -28.15 -2.39
C ARG A 82 51.97 -26.95 -2.58
N ASN A 83 52.93 -26.80 -1.67
CA ASN A 83 54.06 -25.90 -1.86
C ASN A 83 55.15 -26.66 -2.66
N PRO A 84 55.50 -26.21 -3.89
CA PRO A 84 56.47 -26.91 -4.71
C PRO A 84 57.88 -26.91 -4.10
N LYS A 85 58.17 -25.93 -3.22
CA LYS A 85 59.45 -25.75 -2.53
C LYS A 85 59.51 -26.40 -1.14
N ALA A 86 58.45 -27.09 -0.72
CA ALA A 86 58.42 -27.73 0.60
C ALA A 86 59.44 -28.87 0.70
N SER A 87 60.18 -28.89 1.82
CA SER A 87 61.18 -29.95 2.08
C SER A 87 60.54 -31.25 2.56
N VAL A 88 59.39 -31.15 3.23
CA VAL A 88 58.57 -32.28 3.68
C VAL A 88 57.20 -32.23 2.99
N LYS A 89 56.73 -33.37 2.47
CA LYS A 89 55.48 -33.51 1.71
C LYS A 89 54.60 -34.59 2.32
N GLY A 90 53.29 -34.52 2.06
CA GLY A 90 52.33 -35.56 2.47
C GLY A 90 52.07 -35.61 3.97
N ILE A 91 52.16 -34.46 4.65
CA ILE A 91 51.90 -34.38 6.10
C ILE A 91 50.48 -33.94 6.38
N GLU A 92 49.93 -34.44 7.48
CA GLU A 92 48.71 -33.92 8.08
C GLU A 92 49.09 -32.91 9.18
N ASN A 93 48.59 -31.69 9.07
CA ASN A 93 48.94 -30.60 9.96
C ASN A 93 47.85 -30.41 11.02
N PRO A 94 48.15 -30.58 12.33
CA PRO A 94 47.14 -30.51 13.39
C PRO A 94 46.81 -29.07 13.84
N ASN A 95 47.50 -28.06 13.31
CA ASN A 95 47.35 -26.66 13.74
C ASN A 95 46.13 -26.01 13.06
N LEU A 96 45.31 -25.25 13.83
CA LEU A 96 44.08 -24.66 13.30
C LEU A 96 44.37 -23.49 12.36
N ILE A 97 43.70 -23.46 11.20
CA ILE A 97 43.73 -22.32 10.27
C ILE A 97 42.31 -21.84 9.97
N SER A 98 42.19 -20.59 9.51
CA SER A 98 40.94 -20.01 9.02
C SER A 98 41.13 -19.43 7.62
N TYR A 99 40.05 -19.25 6.86
CA TYR A 99 40.16 -18.73 5.49
C TYR A 99 40.62 -17.27 5.42
N VAL A 100 40.54 -16.54 6.54
CA VAL A 100 41.17 -15.20 6.66
C VAL A 100 42.70 -15.27 6.57
N ASP A 101 43.30 -16.45 6.76
CA ASP A 101 44.76 -16.69 6.66
C ASP A 101 45.23 -16.87 5.20
N ILE A 102 44.33 -17.08 4.24
CA ILE A 102 44.68 -17.33 2.83
C ILE A 102 45.33 -16.09 2.20
N PHE A 103 44.69 -14.93 2.37
CA PHE A 103 45.20 -13.68 1.80
C PHE A 103 46.60 -13.27 2.31
N PRO A 104 46.87 -13.24 3.63
CA PRO A 104 48.22 -12.97 4.13
C PRO A 104 49.23 -14.02 3.66
N THR A 105 48.84 -15.29 3.55
CA THR A 105 49.71 -16.35 3.00
C THR A 105 50.07 -16.10 1.53
N PHE A 106 49.12 -15.69 0.69
CA PHE A 106 49.41 -15.40 -0.72
C PHE A 106 50.29 -14.16 -0.90
N GLN A 107 50.14 -13.17 -0.03
CA GLN A 107 51.06 -12.03 -0.01
C GLN A 107 52.48 -12.47 0.35
N ASP A 108 52.62 -13.24 1.42
CA ASP A 108 53.89 -13.81 1.88
C ASP A 108 54.56 -14.66 0.78
N TRP A 109 53.80 -15.55 0.13
CA TRP A 109 54.29 -16.35 -1.00
C TRP A 109 54.77 -15.48 -2.18
N SER A 110 54.09 -14.38 -2.45
CA SER A 110 54.46 -13.43 -3.52
C SER A 110 55.62 -12.50 -3.14
N GLY A 111 56.16 -12.60 -1.92
CA GLY A 111 57.20 -11.71 -1.40
C GLY A 111 56.70 -10.28 -1.14
N LYS A 112 55.38 -10.09 -1.00
CA LYS A 112 54.76 -8.78 -0.74
C LYS A 112 54.34 -8.66 0.71
N THR A 113 54.46 -7.47 1.26
CA THR A 113 53.93 -7.12 2.59
C THR A 113 52.66 -6.31 2.43
N TYR A 114 51.66 -6.60 3.26
CA TYR A 114 50.44 -5.81 3.31
C TYR A 114 50.76 -4.39 3.79
N THR A 115 50.51 -3.41 2.92
CA THR A 115 50.59 -1.98 3.25
C THR A 115 49.28 -1.31 2.89
N PRO A 116 48.54 -0.77 3.87
CA PRO A 116 47.35 0.05 3.59
C PRO A 116 47.73 1.22 2.68
N THR A 117 47.07 1.35 1.52
CA THR A 117 47.31 2.46 0.59
C THR A 117 46.57 3.72 1.02
N SER A 118 47.15 4.90 0.82
CA SER A 118 46.51 6.20 1.10
C SER A 118 45.13 6.37 0.46
N ASP A 119 44.90 5.72 -0.67
CA ASP A 119 43.68 5.84 -1.48
C ASP A 119 42.56 4.89 -1.00
N ALA A 120 42.83 4.09 0.03
CA ALA A 120 41.90 3.19 0.68
C ALA A 120 41.82 3.51 2.17
N PRO A 121 41.22 4.65 2.56
CA PRO A 121 41.21 5.14 3.95
C PRO A 121 40.51 4.20 4.96
N HIS A 122 39.83 3.16 4.47
CA HIS A 122 39.15 2.14 5.27
C HIS A 122 39.87 0.77 5.25
N ALA A 123 41.04 0.66 4.62
CA ALA A 123 41.82 -0.57 4.68
C ALA A 123 42.29 -0.81 6.12
N PRO A 124 42.12 -2.04 6.67
CA PRO A 124 42.46 -2.28 8.07
C PRO A 124 43.98 -2.14 8.27
N LYS A 125 44.42 -1.62 9.43
CA LYS A 125 45.85 -1.47 9.71
C LYS A 125 46.59 -2.81 9.76
N GLU A 126 45.88 -3.85 10.21
CA GLU A 126 46.35 -5.22 10.30
C GLU A 126 45.33 -6.16 9.64
N LEU A 127 45.80 -7.27 9.06
CA LEU A 127 44.91 -8.28 8.50
C LEU A 127 44.34 -9.16 9.61
N ALA A 128 43.10 -9.63 9.43
CA ALA A 128 42.41 -10.48 10.41
C ALA A 128 43.01 -11.90 10.53
N GLY A 129 43.81 -12.33 9.55
CA GLY A 129 44.51 -13.62 9.54
C GLY A 129 46.02 -13.47 9.52
N GLN A 130 46.72 -14.60 9.59
CA GLN A 130 48.19 -14.71 9.59
C GLN A 130 48.66 -15.69 8.52
N SER A 131 49.88 -15.50 7.99
CA SER A 131 50.42 -16.44 6.99
C SER A 131 50.62 -17.83 7.61
N PHE A 132 50.09 -18.87 6.97
CA PHE A 132 50.31 -20.25 7.39
C PHE A 132 51.56 -20.89 6.75
N LEU A 133 52.29 -20.20 5.86
CA LEU A 133 53.53 -20.72 5.27
C LEU A 133 54.53 -21.26 6.31
N PRO A 134 54.77 -20.58 7.46
CA PRO A 134 55.74 -21.04 8.45
C PRO A 134 55.37 -22.36 9.14
N ILE A 135 54.07 -22.72 9.11
CA ILE A 135 53.57 -23.92 9.75
C ILE A 135 53.27 -25.05 8.75
N LEU A 136 53.34 -24.80 7.44
CA LEU A 136 52.97 -25.78 6.40
C LEU A 136 53.67 -27.13 6.55
N GLU A 137 54.92 -27.15 7.01
CA GLU A 137 55.74 -28.36 7.15
C GLU A 137 55.70 -28.96 8.57
N ARG A 138 54.77 -28.51 9.43
CA ARG A 138 54.61 -29.03 10.81
C ARG A 138 53.63 -30.20 10.87
N SER A 139 54.09 -31.32 11.40
CA SER A 139 53.27 -32.50 11.69
C SER A 139 52.85 -32.61 13.17
N THR A 140 53.24 -31.64 13.99
CA THR A 140 52.93 -31.59 15.43
C THR A 140 52.17 -30.32 15.79
N LEU A 141 51.35 -30.41 16.84
CA LEU A 141 50.66 -29.25 17.40
C LEU A 141 51.70 -28.30 18.01
N LEU A 142 51.70 -27.05 17.56
CA LEU A 142 52.52 -25.99 18.11
C LEU A 142 51.90 -25.43 19.40
N PRO A 143 52.71 -24.90 20.33
CA PRO A 143 52.18 -24.21 21.49
C PRO A 143 51.47 -22.89 21.08
N GLU A 144 50.53 -22.41 21.90
CA GLU A 144 49.69 -21.23 21.59
C GLU A 144 50.53 -19.96 21.33
N GLU A 145 51.70 -19.86 21.95
CA GLU A 145 52.66 -18.75 21.76
C GLU A 145 53.31 -18.75 20.37
N ALA A 146 53.37 -19.93 19.73
CA ALA A 146 53.92 -20.09 18.38
C ALA A 146 52.84 -20.08 17.30
N TRP A 147 51.60 -20.48 17.63
CA TRP A 147 50.47 -20.47 16.71
C TRP A 147 49.15 -20.35 17.46
N LYS A 148 48.29 -19.40 17.05
CA LYS A 148 46.97 -19.18 17.64
C LYS A 148 46.02 -20.33 17.30
N HIS A 149 45.56 -21.09 18.29
CA HIS A 149 44.63 -22.21 18.09
C HIS A 149 43.19 -21.83 18.37
N HIS A 150 42.77 -20.71 17.80
CA HIS A 150 41.38 -20.31 17.79
C HIS A 150 41.00 -19.71 16.45
N ILE A 151 39.74 -19.92 16.06
CA ILE A 151 39.15 -19.33 14.88
C ILE A 151 37.84 -18.64 15.26
N PHE A 152 37.54 -17.57 14.52
CA PHE A 152 36.27 -16.88 14.60
C PHE A 152 35.46 -17.13 13.33
N GLY A 153 34.14 -17.20 13.49
CA GLY A 153 33.22 -17.37 12.38
C GLY A 153 32.04 -16.41 12.48
N SER A 154 31.57 -15.94 11.33
CA SER A 154 30.46 -15.01 11.23
C SER A 154 29.54 -15.42 10.09
N HIS A 155 28.30 -15.72 10.43
CA HIS A 155 27.20 -15.91 9.49
C HIS A 155 26.12 -14.85 9.77
N THR A 156 25.46 -14.33 8.73
CA THR A 156 24.37 -13.35 8.89
C THR A 156 23.18 -13.75 8.03
N PHE A 157 23.42 -13.94 6.74
CA PHE A 157 22.43 -14.38 5.77
C PHE A 157 23.04 -15.51 4.92
N HIS A 158 22.17 -16.43 4.48
CA HIS A 158 22.49 -17.32 3.37
C HIS A 158 21.77 -16.84 2.10
N GLU A 159 20.44 -16.88 2.11
CA GLU A 159 19.55 -16.19 1.17
C GLU A 159 19.05 -14.89 1.78
N SER A 160 18.51 -13.98 0.96
CA SER A 160 17.94 -12.71 1.47
C SER A 160 16.79 -12.90 2.47
N THR A 161 16.15 -14.08 2.47
CA THR A 161 15.10 -14.48 3.43
C THR A 161 15.63 -15.25 4.64
N ASN A 162 16.87 -15.72 4.62
CA ASN A 162 17.43 -16.61 5.64
C ASN A 162 18.28 -15.82 6.64
N TYR A 163 17.61 -14.95 7.40
CA TYR A 163 18.24 -14.14 8.43
C TYR A 163 18.48 -14.96 9.71
N TRP A 164 19.71 -15.46 9.89
CA TRP A 164 20.15 -16.13 11.12
C TRP A 164 21.58 -15.76 11.47
N PRO A 165 21.79 -14.58 12.11
CA PRO A 165 23.13 -14.17 12.47
C PRO A 165 23.68 -14.98 13.64
N THR A 166 24.77 -15.69 13.38
CA THR A 166 25.53 -16.42 14.39
C THR A 166 26.98 -15.96 14.35
N ARG A 167 27.57 -15.76 15.53
CA ARG A 167 29.01 -15.57 15.71
C ARG A 167 29.55 -16.76 16.46
N ILE A 168 30.71 -17.26 16.08
CA ILE A 168 31.37 -18.35 16.81
C ILE A 168 32.79 -18.00 17.19
N LEU A 169 33.21 -18.56 18.32
CA LEU A 169 34.61 -18.76 18.67
C LEU A 169 34.82 -20.27 18.80
N ARG A 170 35.72 -20.82 17.99
CA ARG A 170 36.17 -22.21 18.09
C ARG A 170 37.62 -22.21 18.56
N THR A 171 37.90 -23.00 19.59
CA THR A 171 39.25 -23.44 19.97
C THR A 171 39.41 -24.91 19.59
N ARG A 172 40.55 -25.52 19.90
CA ARG A 172 40.74 -26.97 19.72
C ARG A 172 39.71 -27.81 20.45
N LYS A 173 39.39 -27.43 21.70
CA LYS A 173 38.51 -28.21 22.58
C LYS A 173 37.09 -27.68 22.63
N TYR A 174 36.91 -26.38 22.74
CA TYR A 174 35.59 -25.77 22.95
C TYR A 174 35.14 -24.94 21.77
N LYS A 175 33.82 -24.94 21.53
CA LYS A 175 33.19 -24.08 20.55
C LYS A 175 31.99 -23.37 21.14
N TYR A 176 32.00 -22.05 21.01
CA TYR A 176 30.98 -21.16 21.52
C TYR A 176 30.25 -20.50 20.35
N HIS A 177 28.92 -20.53 20.40
CA HIS A 177 28.01 -19.90 19.45
C HIS A 177 27.23 -18.81 20.16
N ARG A 178 27.08 -17.66 19.49
CA ARG A 178 26.17 -16.59 19.85
C ARG A 178 25.15 -16.42 18.73
N ASN A 179 23.92 -16.88 18.98
CA ASN A 179 22.79 -16.77 18.06
C ASN A 179 22.04 -15.47 18.33
N VAL A 180 22.24 -14.46 17.48
CA VAL A 180 21.67 -13.13 17.70
C VAL A 180 20.14 -13.16 17.58
N ALA A 181 19.63 -13.90 16.59
CA ALA A 181 18.21 -13.98 16.27
C ALA A 181 17.54 -15.25 16.81
N TRP A 182 18.01 -15.79 17.94
CA TRP A 182 17.57 -17.06 18.54
C TRP A 182 16.06 -17.22 18.78
N ARG A 183 15.29 -16.12 18.77
CA ARG A 183 13.82 -16.15 18.89
C ARG A 183 13.09 -16.41 17.57
N LEU A 184 13.81 -16.41 16.45
CA LEU A 184 13.29 -16.84 15.15
C LEU A 184 13.42 -18.36 15.02
N ASP A 185 12.83 -18.90 13.98
CA ASP A 185 13.07 -20.27 13.54
C ASP A 185 14.36 -20.29 12.70
N PHE A 186 15.24 -21.27 12.91
CA PHE A 186 16.42 -21.46 12.05
C PHE A 186 15.95 -21.68 10.60
N PRO A 187 16.35 -20.81 9.65
CA PRO A 187 15.81 -20.84 8.31
C PRO A 187 16.42 -22.00 7.50
N PHE A 188 15.61 -22.57 6.62
CA PHE A 188 16.08 -23.52 5.61
C PHE A 188 16.39 -22.77 4.31
N SER A 189 17.54 -23.03 3.70
CA SER A 189 17.76 -22.59 2.32
C SER A 189 16.85 -23.36 1.38
N ALA A 190 16.39 -22.71 0.32
CA ALA A 190 15.40 -23.26 -0.60
C ALA A 190 15.91 -24.55 -1.25
N ASP A 191 17.22 -24.64 -1.51
CA ASP A 191 17.89 -25.84 -2.03
C ASP A 191 17.89 -26.99 -1.02
N LEU A 192 18.17 -26.73 0.26
CA LEU A 192 18.09 -27.75 1.32
C LEU A 192 16.65 -28.18 1.60
N TYR A 193 15.70 -27.24 1.59
CA TYR A 193 14.28 -27.54 1.77
C TYR A 193 13.71 -28.39 0.63
N GLY A 194 14.24 -28.24 -0.59
CA GLY A 194 13.87 -29.06 -1.74
C GLY A 194 14.58 -30.41 -1.84
N SER A 195 15.51 -30.74 -0.92
CA SER A 195 16.31 -31.96 -0.98
C SER A 195 15.50 -33.21 -0.65
N LEU A 196 15.86 -34.34 -1.28
CA LEU A 196 15.32 -35.65 -0.96
C LEU A 196 15.66 -36.06 0.47
N THR A 197 16.87 -35.73 0.95
CA THR A 197 17.26 -35.97 2.34
C THR A 197 16.27 -35.31 3.31
N TRP A 198 15.93 -34.04 3.09
CA TRP A 198 14.96 -33.37 3.95
C TRP A 198 13.56 -33.99 3.84
N ASP A 199 13.14 -34.35 2.63
CA ASP A 199 11.86 -35.01 2.38
C ASP A 199 11.76 -36.36 3.10
N GLY A 200 12.83 -37.16 3.08
CA GLY A 200 12.92 -38.42 3.82
C GLY A 200 12.88 -38.19 5.33
N ILE A 201 13.61 -37.20 5.85
CA ILE A 201 13.65 -36.88 7.29
C ILE A 201 12.27 -36.43 7.80
N ARG A 202 11.59 -35.52 7.12
CA ARG A 202 10.27 -35.01 7.55
C ARG A 202 9.17 -36.07 7.47
N HIS A 203 9.35 -37.10 6.63
CA HIS A 203 8.42 -38.23 6.48
C HIS A 203 8.87 -39.49 7.23
N SER A 204 9.97 -39.44 7.99
CA SER A 204 10.53 -40.61 8.67
C SER A 204 9.70 -41.11 9.86
N GLN A 205 8.59 -40.45 10.21
CA GLN A 205 7.69 -40.92 11.26
C GLN A 205 6.82 -42.09 10.76
N PRO A 206 6.83 -43.25 11.45
CA PRO A 206 5.89 -44.32 11.17
C PRO A 206 4.45 -43.86 11.46
N LYS A 207 3.52 -44.06 10.51
CA LYS A 207 2.09 -43.80 10.73
C LYS A 207 1.61 -44.50 12.01
N GLY A 208 1.15 -43.72 12.98
CA GLY A 208 0.52 -44.23 14.21
C GLY A 208 1.44 -44.40 15.44
N LYS A 209 2.66 -43.87 15.44
CA LYS A 209 3.50 -43.76 16.65
C LYS A 209 3.98 -42.32 16.87
N GLU A 210 3.74 -41.78 18.07
CA GLU A 210 4.32 -40.51 18.50
C GLU A 210 5.82 -40.68 18.76
N GLY A 211 6.66 -39.94 18.04
CA GLY A 211 8.11 -39.90 18.28
C GLY A 211 8.73 -38.66 17.65
N ASP A 212 9.73 -38.05 18.29
CA ASP A 212 10.34 -36.81 17.79
C ASP A 212 11.05 -37.04 16.44
N ILE A 213 10.79 -36.19 15.42
CA ILE A 213 11.59 -36.12 14.20
C ILE A 213 13.00 -35.65 14.58
N LYS A 214 14.03 -36.29 14.03
CA LYS A 214 15.44 -35.97 14.28
C LYS A 214 16.17 -35.62 12.98
N VAL A 215 17.10 -34.69 13.08
CA VAL A 215 18.09 -34.32 12.06
C VAL A 215 19.45 -34.82 12.55
N GLY A 216 19.91 -35.93 11.96
CA GLY A 216 20.96 -36.76 12.55
C GLY A 216 20.48 -37.27 13.92
N GLN A 217 21.23 -36.94 14.97
CA GLN A 217 20.87 -37.27 16.35
C GLN A 217 20.12 -36.14 17.07
N ARG A 218 20.12 -34.91 16.52
CA ARG A 218 19.47 -33.73 17.11
C ARG A 218 17.97 -33.77 16.86
N LYS A 219 17.14 -33.40 17.84
CA LYS A 219 15.69 -33.24 17.59
C LYS A 219 15.46 -32.10 16.62
N LEU A 220 14.48 -32.24 15.72
CA LEU A 220 14.13 -31.19 14.77
C LEU A 220 13.77 -29.88 15.48
N LYS A 221 13.07 -29.98 16.62
CA LYS A 221 12.76 -28.84 17.47
C LYS A 221 14.03 -28.08 17.87
N ASP A 222 15.07 -28.78 18.32
CA ASP A 222 16.31 -28.17 18.80
C ASP A 222 17.18 -27.66 17.63
N TYR A 223 17.00 -28.23 16.42
CA TYR A 223 17.60 -27.71 15.19
C TYR A 223 17.00 -26.37 14.76
N ILE A 224 15.67 -26.24 14.89
CA ILE A 224 14.91 -25.04 14.52
C ILE A 224 15.02 -23.96 15.59
N PHE A 225 14.85 -24.32 16.87
CA PHE A 225 14.79 -23.39 18.00
C PHE A 225 16.07 -23.45 18.84
N ARG A 226 17.13 -22.82 18.34
CA ARG A 226 18.43 -22.81 19.04
C ARG A 226 18.48 -21.72 20.11
N PRO A 227 19.13 -21.95 21.27
CA PRO A 227 19.24 -20.96 22.33
C PRO A 227 20.13 -19.76 21.92
N PRO A 228 20.07 -18.64 22.66
CA PRO A 228 20.93 -17.46 22.41
C PRO A 228 22.42 -17.80 22.44
N GLU A 229 22.81 -18.79 23.23
CA GLU A 229 24.18 -19.23 23.41
C GLU A 229 24.26 -20.75 23.37
N GLU A 230 25.22 -21.26 22.61
CA GLU A 230 25.56 -22.69 22.59
C GLU A 230 27.05 -22.85 22.92
N LEU A 231 27.39 -23.81 23.77
CA LEU A 231 28.77 -24.13 24.15
C LEU A 231 28.96 -25.65 24.07
N TYR A 232 29.95 -26.10 23.30
CA TYR A 232 30.23 -27.51 23.07
C TYR A 232 31.66 -27.87 23.42
N ASP A 233 31.87 -29.08 23.95
CA ASP A 233 33.18 -29.73 24.10
C ASP A 233 33.38 -30.68 22.92
N LEU A 234 34.20 -30.29 21.96
CA LEU A 234 34.40 -30.99 20.69
C LEU A 234 35.20 -32.29 20.83
N GLU A 235 35.93 -32.48 21.94
CA GLU A 235 36.66 -33.73 22.20
C GLU A 235 35.69 -34.83 22.65
N ASN A 236 34.70 -34.48 23.48
CA ASN A 236 33.75 -35.41 24.06
C ASN A 236 32.41 -35.46 23.30
N ASP A 237 32.07 -34.39 22.58
CA ASP A 237 30.83 -34.21 21.81
C ASP A 237 31.14 -33.59 20.42
N PRO A 238 31.78 -34.37 19.51
CA PRO A 238 32.18 -33.89 18.19
C PRO A 238 30.98 -33.56 17.28
N LEU A 239 29.76 -33.99 17.63
CA LEU A 239 28.53 -33.72 16.89
C LEU A 239 27.76 -32.49 17.43
N GLU A 240 28.28 -31.84 18.47
CA GLU A 240 27.73 -30.62 19.07
C GLU A 240 26.28 -30.80 19.56
N LEU A 241 25.98 -31.95 20.18
CA LEU A 241 24.64 -32.32 20.63
C LEU A 241 24.32 -31.83 22.05
N SER A 242 25.33 -31.72 22.91
CA SER A 242 25.19 -31.39 24.34
C SER A 242 25.61 -29.94 24.61
N ASN A 243 24.63 -29.04 24.73
CA ASN A 243 24.89 -27.63 24.99
C ASN A 243 25.25 -27.37 26.47
N LEU A 244 26.55 -27.25 26.74
CA LEU A 244 27.12 -26.96 28.06
C LEU A 244 26.73 -25.58 28.61
N ALA A 245 26.26 -24.64 27.77
CA ALA A 245 25.83 -23.31 28.21
C ALA A 245 24.57 -23.33 29.10
N LEU A 246 23.83 -24.44 29.10
CA LEU A 246 22.64 -24.64 29.91
C LEU A 246 22.94 -25.15 31.32
N GLU A 247 24.20 -25.55 31.58
CA GLU A 247 24.63 -26.12 32.86
C GLU A 247 25.33 -25.07 33.72
N ASP A 248 24.81 -24.82 34.93
CA ASP A 248 25.37 -23.81 35.83
C ASP A 248 26.85 -24.04 36.17
N GLY A 249 27.30 -25.30 36.18
CA GLY A 249 28.70 -25.67 36.43
C GLY A 249 29.68 -25.13 35.39
N ASN A 250 29.24 -24.85 34.16
CA ASN A 250 30.08 -24.39 33.06
C ASN A 250 30.05 -22.86 32.88
N ARG A 251 29.38 -22.13 33.78
CA ARG A 251 29.20 -20.68 33.69
C ARG A 251 30.51 -19.90 33.55
N GLY A 252 31.57 -20.32 34.24
CA GLY A 252 32.88 -19.67 34.14
C GLY A 252 33.46 -19.75 32.72
N LEU A 253 33.45 -20.94 32.14
CA LEU A 253 33.92 -21.19 30.77
C LEU A 253 33.06 -20.45 29.73
N LEU A 254 31.73 -20.44 29.91
CA LEU A 254 30.82 -19.68 29.06
C LEU A 254 31.17 -18.19 29.03
N LEU A 255 31.42 -17.59 30.20
CA LEU A 255 31.78 -16.18 30.32
C LEU A 255 33.14 -15.87 29.69
N GLU A 256 34.12 -16.76 29.85
CA GLU A 256 35.44 -16.63 29.21
C GLU A 256 35.32 -16.63 27.68
N MET A 257 34.64 -17.65 27.12
CA MET A 257 34.47 -17.81 25.68
C MET A 257 33.66 -16.65 25.08
N ARG A 258 32.62 -16.19 25.78
CA ARG A 258 31.87 -14.98 25.42
C ARG A 258 32.76 -13.76 25.37
N GLY A 259 33.53 -13.49 26.43
CA GLY A 259 34.40 -12.33 26.51
C GLY A 259 35.46 -12.31 25.41
N ARG A 260 36.01 -13.47 25.04
CA ARG A 260 36.94 -13.60 23.91
C ARG A 260 36.28 -13.32 22.57
N LEU A 261 35.04 -13.79 22.36
CA LEU A 261 34.29 -13.49 21.13
C LEU A 261 33.93 -12.00 21.05
N GLU A 262 33.49 -11.41 22.15
CA GLU A 262 33.16 -9.98 22.24
C GLU A 262 34.39 -9.10 21.95
N LYS A 263 35.54 -9.43 22.56
CA LYS A 263 36.80 -8.74 22.28
C LYS A 263 37.17 -8.78 20.79
N TRP A 264 37.03 -9.92 20.13
CA TRP A 264 37.28 -10.00 18.69
C TRP A 264 36.31 -9.15 17.86
N GLN A 265 35.05 -9.04 18.28
CA GLN A 265 34.08 -8.16 17.63
C GLN A 265 34.44 -6.67 17.83
N GLU A 266 34.96 -6.30 19.01
CA GLU A 266 35.46 -4.95 19.31
C GLU A 266 36.73 -4.60 18.51
N ASP A 267 37.65 -5.55 18.37
CA ASP A 267 38.95 -5.37 17.70
C ASP A 267 38.85 -5.34 16.15
N GLY A 268 37.65 -5.17 15.59
CA GLY A 268 37.41 -5.03 14.14
C GLY A 268 36.70 -6.21 13.47
N GLY A 269 36.16 -7.16 14.23
CA GLY A 269 35.23 -8.18 13.73
C GLY A 269 33.89 -7.59 13.26
N PRO A 270 33.03 -8.35 12.56
CA PRO A 270 31.74 -7.87 12.09
C PRO A 270 30.84 -7.44 13.27
N LEU A 271 30.66 -6.12 13.42
CA LEU A 271 29.81 -5.50 14.43
C LEU A 271 28.35 -5.95 14.24
N TRP A 272 27.90 -6.84 15.12
CA TRP A 272 26.49 -7.21 15.28
C TRP A 272 26.12 -7.09 16.76
N ASP A 273 26.58 -6.01 17.37
CA ASP A 273 26.51 -5.77 18.80
C ASP A 273 25.14 -5.21 19.18
N ILE A 274 24.11 -6.04 19.04
CA ILE A 274 22.79 -5.73 19.55
C ILE A 274 22.82 -5.96 21.06
N ARG A 275 22.96 -4.84 21.78
CA ARG A 275 22.77 -4.65 23.23
C ARG A 275 21.89 -5.72 23.88
N HIS A 276 22.33 -6.19 25.04
CA HIS A 276 21.69 -7.07 26.04
C HIS A 276 20.23 -6.74 26.46
N SER A 277 19.53 -5.84 25.77
CA SER A 277 18.18 -5.36 26.10
C SER A 277 17.03 -6.18 25.47
N LEU A 278 17.29 -7.22 24.67
CA LEU A 278 16.24 -8.04 24.05
C LEU A 278 15.61 -9.12 24.96
N THR A 279 16.03 -9.26 26.23
CA THR A 279 15.50 -10.28 27.16
C THR A 279 14.32 -9.85 28.03
N ARG A 280 13.74 -8.66 27.85
CA ARG A 280 12.45 -8.31 28.50
C ARG A 280 11.41 -7.74 27.52
N SER A 281 10.37 -8.55 27.29
CA SER A 281 8.99 -8.24 26.85
C SER A 281 8.72 -7.61 25.46
N LYS A 282 7.79 -8.27 24.74
CA LYS A 282 7.11 -8.05 23.42
C LYS A 282 6.69 -6.60 23.06
N PRO A 283 6.26 -6.27 21.81
CA PRO A 283 6.15 -7.07 20.57
C PRO A 283 6.93 -6.46 19.36
N GLN A 284 7.50 -7.30 18.49
CA GLN A 284 8.14 -6.85 17.24
C GLN A 284 7.23 -7.06 16.03
N SER A 285 6.99 -5.95 15.33
CA SER A 285 6.45 -5.87 13.98
C SER A 285 7.43 -6.45 12.95
N MET A 286 6.85 -7.07 11.92
CA MET A 286 7.50 -7.50 10.67
C MET A 286 8.38 -6.41 10.04
N VAL A 287 9.57 -6.77 9.54
CA VAL A 287 10.26 -6.03 8.47
C VAL A 287 10.87 -7.00 7.45
N ILE A 288 10.37 -6.93 6.22
CA ILE A 288 10.89 -7.45 4.94
C ILE A 288 11.92 -6.42 4.37
N PRO A 289 12.90 -6.85 3.55
CA PRO A 289 14.30 -6.39 3.57
C PRO A 289 14.58 -5.12 2.76
N SER A 290 15.63 -4.39 3.15
CA SER A 290 16.14 -3.23 2.41
C SER A 290 17.32 -3.59 1.50
N LEU A 291 17.15 -3.30 0.21
CA LEU A 291 18.22 -3.01 -0.75
C LEU A 291 19.22 -2.00 -0.17
N GLY A 292 20.48 -2.16 -0.60
CA GLY A 292 21.64 -1.49 -0.04
C GLY A 292 21.62 0.04 -0.07
N ASN A 293 22.40 0.56 0.88
CA ASN A 293 23.01 1.89 0.90
C ASN A 293 22.09 3.09 0.75
N THR A 294 21.10 3.16 1.62
CA THR A 294 20.68 4.42 2.24
C THR A 294 20.26 4.06 3.66
N ARG A 295 20.99 4.60 4.66
CA ARG A 295 20.69 4.45 6.09
C ARG A 295 19.17 4.57 6.32
N LYS A 296 18.57 3.57 6.96
CA LYS A 296 17.24 3.72 7.56
C LYS A 296 17.44 4.40 8.92
N PRO A 297 17.03 5.65 9.14
CA PRO A 297 17.11 6.23 10.48
C PRO A 297 16.02 5.60 11.36
N ALA A 298 16.35 4.52 12.06
CA ALA A 298 15.49 4.03 13.13
C ALA A 298 15.37 5.12 14.21
N ILE A 299 14.17 5.32 14.76
CA ILE A 299 14.03 6.04 16.03
C ILE A 299 14.81 5.23 17.07
N GLY A 300 16.01 5.71 17.39
CA GLY A 300 17.01 5.00 18.19
C GLY A 300 18.29 4.59 17.46
N GLU A 301 18.52 4.95 16.18
CA GLU A 301 19.89 4.97 15.64
C GLU A 301 20.72 5.88 16.55
N ALA A 302 21.74 5.29 17.17
CA ALA A 302 22.76 6.05 17.85
C ALA A 302 23.37 6.98 16.80
N LEU A 303 23.17 8.27 17.04
CA LEU A 303 24.15 9.33 16.89
C LEU A 303 25.52 8.78 16.45
N ASP A 304 26.08 9.27 15.34
CA ASP A 304 27.48 9.03 15.00
C ASP A 304 28.33 9.16 16.28
N PRO A 305 28.97 8.07 16.77
CA PRO A 305 29.66 8.10 18.05
C PRO A 305 30.86 9.05 18.05
N GLU A 306 31.35 9.43 16.86
CA GLU A 306 32.36 10.48 16.72
C GLU A 306 31.75 11.88 16.59
N ASN A 307 30.45 12.01 16.27
CA ASN A 307 29.79 13.30 16.03
C ASN A 307 28.26 13.27 16.26
N PRO A 308 27.78 13.28 17.51
CA PRO A 308 26.36 13.13 17.80
C PRO A 308 25.51 14.29 17.26
N PRO A 309 24.34 14.03 16.62
CA PRO A 309 23.33 15.04 16.34
C PRO A 309 23.09 15.94 17.53
N LYS A 310 23.30 17.23 17.30
CA LYS A 310 23.00 18.27 18.28
C LYS A 310 21.49 18.39 18.37
N ILE A 311 20.95 18.23 19.57
CA ILE A 311 19.51 18.22 19.83
C ILE A 311 19.17 19.18 20.97
N PRO A 312 18.09 19.96 20.86
CA PRO A 312 17.63 20.80 21.97
C PRO A 312 16.81 19.99 22.98
N PHE A 313 16.28 18.82 22.56
CA PHE A 313 15.38 17.99 23.35
C PHE A 313 16.13 17.02 24.26
N THR A 314 15.85 17.05 25.57
CA THR A 314 16.34 16.05 26.53
C THR A 314 15.40 14.85 26.68
N CYS A 315 14.14 14.97 26.24
CA CYS A 315 13.15 13.89 26.24
C CYS A 315 13.32 12.93 25.03
N ARG A 316 13.35 11.62 25.29
CA ARG A 316 13.51 10.57 24.25
C ARG A 316 12.19 9.95 23.76
N CYS A 317 11.05 10.61 23.99
CA CYS A 317 9.75 10.11 23.51
C CYS A 317 9.66 10.21 21.98
N LYS A 318 8.72 9.47 21.36
CA LYS A 318 8.53 9.48 19.90
C LYS A 318 8.20 10.87 19.35
N ILE A 319 7.48 11.71 20.11
CA ILE A 319 7.06 13.06 19.69
C ILE A 319 8.26 14.00 19.53
N CYS A 320 9.09 14.10 20.58
CA CYS A 320 10.33 14.88 20.53
C CYS A 320 11.31 14.28 19.53
N CYS A 321 11.24 12.96 19.31
CA CYS A 321 12.13 12.27 18.38
C CYS A 321 11.88 12.56 16.91
N HIS A 322 10.63 12.84 16.54
CA HIS A 322 10.29 13.25 15.19
C HIS A 322 10.72 14.68 14.84
N GLN A 323 11.23 15.46 15.80
CA GLN A 323 11.79 16.80 15.56
C GLN A 323 13.32 16.77 15.33
N TYR A 324 13.93 15.57 15.20
CA TYR A 324 15.37 15.40 15.00
C TYR A 324 15.77 15.31 13.53
N PHE A 325 16.75 16.12 13.14
CA PHE A 325 17.48 15.98 11.88
C PHE A 325 18.96 16.25 12.11
N PRO A 326 19.89 15.49 11.48
CA PRO A 326 21.32 15.75 11.61
C PRO A 326 21.63 17.14 11.02
N ALA A 327 22.05 18.05 11.90
CA ALA A 327 22.40 19.41 11.50
C ALA A 327 23.70 19.46 10.71
N THR A 328 23.68 20.22 9.61
CA THR A 328 24.85 20.46 8.76
C THR A 328 25.62 21.71 9.16
N ILE A 329 24.95 22.67 9.82
CA ILE A 329 25.51 23.99 10.21
C ILE A 329 25.00 24.33 11.61
N GLU A 330 25.85 24.94 12.45
CA GLU A 330 25.47 25.46 13.76
C GLU A 330 25.59 26.99 13.77
N VAL A 331 24.64 27.66 14.41
CA VAL A 331 24.58 29.12 14.52
C VAL A 331 24.45 29.56 15.98
N ASN A 332 25.02 30.72 16.31
CA ASN A 332 24.87 31.29 17.65
C ASN A 332 23.48 31.91 17.85
N ASP A 333 23.13 32.23 19.10
CA ASP A 333 21.78 32.73 19.44
C ASP A 333 21.41 34.04 18.73
N LYS A 334 22.39 34.90 18.47
CA LYS A 334 22.15 36.17 17.75
C LYS A 334 21.79 35.90 16.28
N GLU A 335 22.54 35.03 15.63
CA GLU A 335 22.27 34.59 14.24
C GLU A 335 20.93 33.85 14.14
N ALA A 336 20.67 32.92 15.06
CA ALA A 336 19.42 32.19 15.14
C ALA A 336 18.20 33.12 15.31
N HIS A 337 18.31 34.09 16.22
CA HIS A 337 17.26 35.08 16.45
C HIS A 337 17.02 35.95 15.22
N GLN A 338 18.09 36.37 14.54
CA GLN A 338 17.99 37.15 13.30
C GLN A 338 17.29 36.35 12.19
N LEU A 339 17.67 35.08 11.99
CA LEU A 339 17.08 34.20 10.96
C LEU A 339 15.57 34.00 11.16
N ILE A 340 15.14 33.64 12.36
CA ILE A 340 13.71 33.39 12.63
C ILE A 340 12.93 34.70 12.56
N THR A 341 13.46 35.77 13.13
CA THR A 341 12.78 37.08 13.13
C THR A 341 12.62 37.61 11.71
N SER A 342 13.65 37.52 10.85
CA SER A 342 13.54 37.97 9.46
C SER A 342 12.47 37.18 8.71
N LEU A 343 12.46 35.84 8.83
CA LEU A 343 11.48 34.99 8.14
C LEU A 343 10.04 35.33 8.54
N VAL A 344 9.79 35.52 9.85
CA VAL A 344 8.46 35.83 10.38
C VAL A 344 8.02 37.25 9.97
N VAL A 345 8.92 38.22 10.06
CA VAL A 345 8.63 39.61 9.69
C VAL A 345 8.36 39.73 8.19
N ASP A 346 9.21 39.13 7.35
CA ASP A 346 9.06 39.18 5.89
C ASP A 346 7.75 38.50 5.44
N ALA A 347 7.45 37.32 5.99
CA ALA A 347 6.20 36.62 5.69
C ALA A 347 4.95 37.44 6.08
N ARG A 348 4.99 38.12 7.24
CA ARG A 348 3.88 38.99 7.69
C ARG A 348 3.74 40.24 6.85
N GLN A 349 4.84 40.88 6.46
CA GLN A 349 4.81 42.04 5.58
C GLN A 349 4.21 41.70 4.20
N ASP A 350 4.59 40.55 3.65
CA ASP A 350 4.03 40.04 2.40
C ASP A 350 2.54 39.70 2.54
N LEU A 351 2.14 39.07 3.65
CA LEU A 351 0.74 38.79 3.96
C LEU A 351 -0.11 40.06 4.07
N ASP A 352 0.38 41.10 4.76
CA ASP A 352 -0.30 42.39 4.90
C ASP A 352 -0.42 43.12 3.56
N PHE A 353 0.59 43.03 2.71
CA PHE A 353 0.51 43.52 1.33
C PHE A 353 -0.58 42.80 0.54
N LEU A 354 -0.60 41.46 0.58
CA LEU A 354 -1.57 40.65 -0.13
C LEU A 354 -3.00 40.90 0.36
N ARG A 355 -3.23 40.97 1.67
CA ARG A 355 -4.55 41.26 2.27
C ARG A 355 -5.09 42.61 1.83
N ARG A 356 -4.28 43.67 1.89
CA ARG A 356 -4.66 45.00 1.39
C ARG A 356 -4.97 44.98 -0.11
N THR A 357 -4.11 44.34 -0.89
CA THR A 357 -4.28 44.25 -2.35
C THR A 357 -5.55 43.50 -2.73
N ILE A 358 -5.89 42.40 -2.05
CA ILE A 358 -7.14 41.66 -2.28
C ILE A 358 -8.34 42.53 -1.91
N ALA A 359 -8.28 43.25 -0.78
CA ALA A 359 -9.35 44.15 -0.37
C ALA A 359 -9.63 45.27 -1.41
N GLU A 360 -8.59 45.76 -2.08
CA GLU A 360 -8.70 46.85 -3.06
C GLU A 360 -8.99 46.36 -4.49
N HIS A 361 -8.43 45.21 -4.90
CA HIS A 361 -8.29 44.85 -6.32
C HIS A 361 -8.71 43.41 -6.69
N ALA A 362 -9.36 42.63 -5.81
CA ALA A 362 -9.63 41.20 -6.07
C ALA A 362 -10.34 40.91 -7.41
N ASP A 363 -11.39 41.65 -7.77
CA ASP A 363 -12.11 41.43 -9.03
C ASP A 363 -11.24 41.70 -10.27
N TYR A 364 -10.30 42.64 -10.17
CA TYR A 364 -9.31 42.90 -11.21
C TYR A 364 -8.36 41.71 -11.36
N LEU A 365 -7.80 41.20 -10.26
CA LEU A 365 -6.93 40.02 -10.24
C LEU A 365 -7.63 38.81 -10.87
N VAL A 366 -8.88 38.53 -10.47
CA VAL A 366 -9.70 37.45 -11.05
C VAL A 366 -9.86 37.63 -12.55
N THR A 367 -10.27 38.82 -12.98
CA THR A 367 -10.53 39.10 -14.39
C THR A 367 -9.26 38.96 -15.22
N ARG A 368 -8.14 39.48 -14.73
CA ARG A 368 -6.88 39.47 -15.45
C ARG A 368 -6.30 38.07 -15.55
N TRP A 369 -6.33 37.32 -14.47
CA TRP A 369 -5.86 35.93 -14.44
C TRP A 369 -6.72 35.00 -15.29
N LYS A 370 -8.06 35.01 -15.11
CA LYS A 370 -8.98 34.13 -15.86
C LYS A 370 -9.06 34.46 -17.35
N LYS A 371 -8.72 35.69 -17.78
CA LYS A 371 -8.69 36.07 -19.20
C LYS A 371 -7.46 35.53 -19.94
N LYS A 372 -6.39 35.16 -19.25
CA LYS A 372 -5.20 34.56 -19.87
C LYS A 372 -5.49 33.10 -20.25
N SER A 373 -5.10 32.71 -21.45
CA SER A 373 -5.09 31.29 -21.84
C SER A 373 -4.10 30.51 -20.98
N CYS A 374 -4.15 29.18 -21.04
CA CYS A 374 -3.18 28.32 -20.34
C CYS A 374 -1.73 28.73 -20.65
N GLU A 375 -1.41 28.91 -21.95
CA GLU A 375 -0.07 29.28 -22.42
C GLU A 375 0.35 30.65 -21.89
N LYS A 376 -0.56 31.64 -21.91
CA LYS A 376 -0.28 32.98 -21.38
C LYS A 376 -0.10 32.99 -19.87
N ARG A 377 -0.74 32.08 -19.13
CA ARG A 377 -0.53 31.93 -17.69
C ARG A 377 0.82 31.30 -17.41
N SER A 378 1.23 30.27 -18.17
CA SER A 378 2.55 29.67 -18.03
C SER A 378 3.68 30.67 -18.32
N VAL A 379 3.60 31.43 -19.41
CA VAL A 379 4.58 32.50 -19.72
C VAL A 379 4.64 33.53 -18.60
N PHE A 380 3.48 34.02 -18.15
CA PHE A 380 3.41 34.98 -17.05
C PHE A 380 4.09 34.47 -15.77
N LEU A 381 3.87 33.21 -15.40
CA LEU A 381 4.52 32.60 -14.24
C LEU A 381 6.04 32.58 -14.44
N SER A 382 6.53 32.13 -15.59
CA SER A 382 7.98 32.07 -15.87
C SER A 382 8.69 33.44 -15.88
N GLU A 383 7.98 34.51 -16.21
CA GLU A 383 8.53 35.88 -16.24
C GLU A 383 8.58 36.54 -14.86
N ASN A 384 7.70 36.13 -13.94
CA ASN A 384 7.51 36.82 -12.65
C ASN A 384 8.03 36.02 -11.45
N VAL A 385 8.15 34.70 -11.57
CA VAL A 385 8.56 33.80 -10.48
C VAL A 385 9.46 32.67 -10.97
N ASP A 386 10.52 32.40 -10.20
CA ASP A 386 11.38 31.24 -10.40
C ASP A 386 10.67 29.98 -9.86
N ILE A 387 9.73 29.46 -10.65
CA ILE A 387 8.97 28.24 -10.35
C ILE A 387 9.38 27.12 -11.32
N PHE A 388 9.38 25.89 -10.84
CA PHE A 388 9.69 24.74 -11.67
C PHE A 388 8.63 24.59 -12.78
N ASP A 389 9.10 24.31 -13.98
CA ASP A 389 8.33 24.37 -15.23
C ASP A 389 7.52 23.09 -15.49
N LYS A 390 7.68 22.04 -14.67
CA LYS A 390 6.99 20.75 -14.83
C LYS A 390 6.34 20.26 -13.54
N LYS A 391 5.21 19.58 -13.64
CA LYS A 391 4.56 18.96 -12.47
C LYS A 391 5.43 17.95 -11.75
N PHE A 392 5.33 17.91 -10.42
CA PHE A 392 6.03 16.93 -9.58
C PHE A 392 7.55 17.00 -9.72
N ALA A 393 8.12 18.18 -9.48
CA ALA A 393 9.57 18.38 -9.50
C ALA A 393 10.33 17.32 -8.70
N ALA A 394 9.84 16.94 -7.51
CA ALA A 394 10.44 15.87 -6.71
C ALA A 394 10.53 14.54 -7.47
N VAL A 395 9.49 14.18 -8.24
CA VAL A 395 9.44 12.96 -9.07
C VAL A 395 10.37 13.07 -10.28
N HIS A 396 10.39 14.22 -10.96
CA HIS A 396 11.29 14.45 -12.09
C HIS A 396 12.76 14.50 -11.68
N LEU A 397 13.10 15.13 -10.56
CA LEU A 397 14.45 15.22 -10.03
C LEU A 397 14.96 13.86 -9.52
N LEU A 398 14.07 13.02 -8.97
CA LEU A 398 14.38 11.62 -8.62
C LEU A 398 14.63 10.77 -9.87
N HIS A 399 13.80 10.93 -10.92
CA HIS A 399 13.95 10.23 -12.19
C HIS A 399 15.23 10.63 -12.95
N MET A 400 15.63 11.90 -12.92
CA MET A 400 16.88 12.37 -13.55
C MET A 400 18.15 11.88 -12.85
N ARG A 401 18.05 11.43 -11.59
CA ARG A 401 19.16 10.81 -10.84
C ARG A 401 19.44 9.37 -11.28
N SER A 402 18.48 8.70 -11.93
CA SER A 402 18.52 7.27 -12.24
C SER A 402 18.85 6.92 -13.70
N SER A 403 18.83 7.87 -14.65
CA SER A 403 19.09 7.61 -16.07
C SER A 403 20.13 8.57 -16.69
N PRO A 404 21.33 8.09 -17.06
CA PRO A 404 22.30 8.84 -17.86
C PRO A 404 21.89 9.03 -19.33
N GLU A 405 21.00 8.16 -19.85
CA GLU A 405 20.81 7.94 -21.30
C GLU A 405 19.69 8.80 -21.92
N ASN A 406 18.75 9.32 -21.12
CA ASN A 406 17.57 10.08 -21.60
C ASN A 406 17.71 11.61 -21.50
N CYS A 407 18.92 12.12 -21.31
CA CYS A 407 19.15 13.56 -21.33
C CYS A 407 19.49 14.00 -22.77
N ASP A 408 18.60 14.73 -23.43
CA ASP A 408 18.86 15.43 -24.71
C ASP A 408 20.10 16.35 -24.66
N TYR A 409 20.62 16.61 -23.45
CA TYR A 409 21.81 17.40 -23.16
C TYR A 409 23.14 16.61 -23.23
N THR A 410 23.13 15.37 -23.72
CA THR A 410 24.33 14.52 -23.86
C THR A 410 25.19 14.88 -25.07
N SER A 411 24.69 15.66 -26.04
CA SER A 411 25.44 16.05 -27.24
C SER A 411 26.68 16.90 -26.96
N GLU A 412 26.56 17.93 -26.12
CA GLU A 412 27.69 18.78 -25.70
C GLU A 412 28.70 18.02 -24.82
N LEU A 413 28.21 17.14 -23.94
CA LEU A 413 29.05 16.33 -23.07
C LEU A 413 29.88 15.34 -23.90
N MET A 414 29.26 14.70 -24.90
CA MET A 414 29.95 13.77 -25.81
C MET A 414 30.94 14.52 -26.72
N GLN A 415 30.58 15.70 -27.25
CA GLN A 415 31.51 16.55 -28.01
C GLN A 415 32.72 17.02 -27.18
N SER A 416 32.54 17.33 -25.90
CA SER A 416 33.66 17.73 -25.01
C SER A 416 34.63 16.59 -24.69
N LEU A 417 34.22 15.33 -24.94
CA LEU A 417 34.99 14.12 -24.69
C LEU A 417 35.56 13.48 -25.97
N GLU A 418 35.36 14.09 -27.15
CA GLU A 418 35.73 13.56 -28.48
C GLU A 418 37.25 13.45 -28.74
N GLY A 419 38.11 13.83 -27.81
CA GLY A 419 39.58 13.69 -27.92
C GLY A 419 40.18 12.50 -27.15
N LEU A 420 39.40 11.75 -26.38
CA LEU A 420 39.92 10.72 -25.46
C LEU A 420 39.76 9.30 -26.03
N GLY A 421 40.84 8.52 -26.01
CA GLY A 421 40.89 7.17 -26.59
C GLY A 421 40.40 6.02 -25.70
N ASP A 422 40.12 6.27 -24.42
CA ASP A 422 39.73 5.24 -23.44
C ASP A 422 38.28 5.42 -22.95
N GLU A 423 37.42 4.48 -23.34
CA GLU A 423 35.99 4.42 -22.99
C GLU A 423 35.74 4.30 -21.48
N ARG A 424 36.65 3.68 -20.70
CA ARG A 424 36.51 3.61 -19.23
C ARG A 424 36.70 4.97 -18.58
N VAL A 425 37.63 5.77 -19.11
CA VAL A 425 37.91 7.12 -18.61
C VAL A 425 36.77 8.06 -18.95
N LYS A 426 36.21 7.98 -20.17
CA LYS A 426 35.00 8.71 -20.56
C LYS A 426 33.82 8.40 -19.63
N ALA A 427 33.55 7.11 -19.36
CA ALA A 427 32.46 6.70 -18.48
C ALA A 427 32.62 7.23 -17.03
N LYS A 428 33.84 7.23 -16.51
CA LYS A 428 34.14 7.71 -15.15
C LYS A 428 34.02 9.24 -15.03
N LEU A 429 34.50 9.99 -16.02
CA LEU A 429 34.37 11.45 -16.11
C LEU A 429 32.92 11.88 -16.34
N ALA A 430 32.19 11.19 -17.22
CA ALA A 430 30.76 11.41 -17.43
C ALA A 430 29.97 11.20 -16.12
N GLY A 431 30.28 10.16 -15.34
CA GLY A 431 29.67 9.92 -14.03
C GLY A 431 29.94 11.01 -13.00
N ALA A 432 31.18 11.51 -12.92
CA ALA A 432 31.55 12.59 -11.99
C ALA A 432 30.94 13.95 -12.38
N LEU A 433 30.94 14.29 -13.68
CA LEU A 433 30.31 15.51 -14.21
C LEU A 433 28.78 15.47 -14.04
N HIS A 434 28.17 14.30 -14.24
CA HIS A 434 26.75 14.08 -13.99
C HIS A 434 26.40 14.31 -12.51
N GLN A 435 27.15 13.74 -11.56
CA GLN A 435 26.93 13.98 -10.13
C GLN A 435 27.08 15.46 -9.73
N SER A 436 28.07 16.17 -10.30
CA SER A 436 28.27 17.60 -10.07
C SER A 436 27.12 18.46 -10.63
N ARG A 437 26.65 18.17 -11.86
CA ARG A 437 25.49 18.86 -12.48
C ARG A 437 24.18 18.57 -11.74
N VAL A 438 23.95 17.32 -11.31
CA VAL A 438 22.77 16.94 -10.50
C VAL A 438 22.76 17.70 -9.17
N LYS A 439 23.91 17.84 -8.50
CA LYS A 439 24.03 18.60 -7.24
C LYS A 439 23.76 20.10 -7.45
N LYS A 440 24.26 20.69 -8.54
CA LYS A 440 23.97 22.09 -8.91
C LYS A 440 22.50 22.30 -9.26
N MET A 441 21.89 21.36 -9.97
CA MET A 441 20.48 21.42 -10.35
C MET A 441 19.54 21.26 -9.15
N ILE A 442 19.80 20.31 -8.24
CA ILE A 442 19.01 20.15 -7.00
C ILE A 442 19.06 21.42 -6.15
N SER A 443 20.24 22.06 -6.07
CA SER A 443 20.39 23.35 -5.39
C SER A 443 19.68 24.50 -6.09
N ALA A 444 19.49 24.45 -7.42
CA ALA A 444 18.78 25.47 -8.18
C ALA A 444 17.25 25.44 -7.99
N TYR A 445 16.70 24.31 -7.50
CA TYR A 445 15.25 24.11 -7.31
C TYR A 445 14.88 23.77 -5.86
N GLN A 446 15.68 24.24 -4.89
CA GLN A 446 15.48 23.94 -3.47
C GLN A 446 14.10 24.38 -2.95
N ASP A 447 13.58 25.51 -3.44
CA ASP A 447 12.24 26.02 -3.08
C ASP A 447 11.11 25.07 -3.52
N THR A 448 11.31 24.33 -4.62
CA THR A 448 10.33 23.35 -5.09
C THR A 448 10.24 22.12 -4.19
N TRP A 449 11.28 21.83 -3.40
CA TRP A 449 11.23 20.77 -2.39
C TRP A 449 10.55 21.20 -1.10
N LEU A 450 10.58 22.49 -0.78
CA LEU A 450 9.84 23.06 0.34
C LEU A 450 8.33 23.16 0.03
N LEU A 451 7.99 23.41 -1.25
CA LEU A 451 6.62 23.62 -1.73
C LEU A 451 6.31 22.72 -2.94
N PRO A 452 6.25 21.38 -2.77
CA PRO A 452 6.21 20.41 -3.86
C PRO A 452 4.93 20.41 -4.71
N TYR A 453 3.90 21.13 -4.26
CA TYR A 453 2.63 21.31 -4.95
C TYR A 453 2.58 22.61 -5.80
N LEU A 454 3.65 23.41 -5.81
CA LEU A 454 3.75 24.59 -6.66
C LEU A 454 4.54 24.28 -7.92
N ASP A 455 3.84 24.21 -9.05
CA ASP A 455 4.45 24.14 -10.38
C ASP A 455 3.67 24.98 -11.41
N SER A 456 4.37 25.38 -12.48
CA SER A 456 3.79 26.23 -13.54
C SER A 456 2.59 25.56 -14.22
N ASP A 457 2.70 24.28 -14.55
CA ASP A 457 1.66 23.53 -15.28
C ASP A 457 0.34 23.47 -14.49
N MET A 458 0.39 23.23 -13.18
CA MET A 458 -0.79 23.09 -12.34
C MET A 458 -1.53 24.42 -12.21
N LEU A 459 -0.79 25.51 -11.97
CA LEU A 459 -1.36 26.84 -11.83
C LEU A 459 -1.83 27.41 -13.18
N SER A 460 -1.16 27.06 -14.27
CA SER A 460 -1.51 27.52 -15.62
C SER A 460 -2.65 26.72 -16.27
N GLU A 461 -2.86 25.45 -15.91
CA GLU A 461 -4.03 24.69 -16.37
C GLU A 461 -5.32 25.24 -15.75
N ASP A 462 -5.40 25.30 -14.42
CA ASP A 462 -6.62 25.67 -13.70
C ASP A 462 -6.51 27.06 -13.09
N SER A 463 -7.30 27.99 -13.64
CA SER A 463 -7.26 29.40 -13.24
C SER A 463 -7.78 29.62 -11.83
N SER A 464 -8.56 28.68 -11.28
CA SER A 464 -9.09 28.77 -9.94
C SER A 464 -8.07 28.40 -8.87
N LEU A 465 -7.03 27.59 -9.18
CA LEU A 465 -6.08 27.12 -8.16
C LEU A 465 -5.22 28.23 -7.59
N LEU A 466 -4.66 29.10 -8.44
CA LEU A 466 -3.89 30.24 -7.95
C LEU A 466 -4.75 31.18 -7.09
N LEU A 467 -6.01 31.40 -7.49
CA LEU A 467 -6.94 32.26 -6.75
C LEU A 467 -7.37 31.63 -5.42
N ALA A 468 -7.57 30.31 -5.40
CA ALA A 468 -7.86 29.55 -4.19
C ALA A 468 -6.65 29.55 -3.23
N LEU A 469 -5.44 29.29 -3.74
CA LEU A 469 -4.20 29.38 -2.97
C LEU A 469 -4.06 30.78 -2.35
N LEU A 470 -4.24 31.82 -3.16
CA LEU A 470 -4.18 33.21 -2.72
C LEU A 470 -5.21 33.48 -1.62
N HIS A 471 -6.46 33.05 -1.79
CA HIS A 471 -7.51 33.23 -0.78
C HIS A 471 -7.17 32.50 0.52
N HIS A 472 -6.87 31.20 0.47
CA HIS A 472 -6.71 30.40 1.67
C HIS A 472 -5.43 30.73 2.45
N ARG A 473 -4.32 31.05 1.77
CA ARG A 473 -3.08 31.51 2.41
C ARG A 473 -3.16 32.92 2.99
N THR A 474 -4.08 33.77 2.52
CA THR A 474 -4.25 35.14 3.05
C THR A 474 -5.36 35.26 4.08
N SER A 475 -6.34 34.36 4.05
CA SER A 475 -7.51 34.38 4.96
C SER A 475 -7.26 33.70 6.31
N HIS A 476 -6.08 33.11 6.49
CA HIS A 476 -5.67 32.41 7.72
C HIS A 476 -4.32 32.95 8.18
N GLU A 477 -4.02 32.79 9.47
CA GLU A 477 -2.70 33.17 10.00
C GLU A 477 -1.64 32.10 9.67
N PRO A 478 -0.35 32.47 9.50
CA PRO A 478 0.72 31.51 9.20
C PRO A 478 0.83 30.36 10.23
N GLU A 479 0.48 30.63 11.49
CA GLU A 479 0.48 29.63 12.56
C GLU A 479 -0.53 28.49 12.34
N GLU A 480 -1.67 28.75 11.67
CA GLU A 480 -2.67 27.72 11.35
C GLU A 480 -2.16 26.71 10.31
N TRP A 481 -1.11 27.06 9.56
CA TRP A 481 -0.52 26.23 8.52
C TRP A 481 0.67 25.41 8.99
N ILE A 482 1.21 25.64 10.19
CA ILE A 482 2.47 25.02 10.66
C ILE A 482 2.45 23.49 10.53
N LEU A 483 1.37 22.83 10.98
CA LEU A 483 1.30 21.37 10.95
C LEU A 483 1.15 20.82 9.52
N PHE A 484 0.54 21.58 8.62
CA PHE A 484 0.45 21.21 7.21
C PHE A 484 1.80 21.42 6.51
N ASP A 485 2.46 22.56 6.74
CA ASP A 485 3.74 22.89 6.14
C ASP A 485 4.85 21.95 6.65
N ASP A 486 4.80 21.51 7.91
CA ASP A 486 5.64 20.44 8.47
C ASP A 486 5.61 19.16 7.60
N LEU A 487 4.42 18.69 7.23
CA LEU A 487 4.26 17.50 6.38
C LEU A 487 4.86 17.69 4.98
N ASN A 488 4.86 18.91 4.45
CA ASN A 488 5.38 19.20 3.11
C ASN A 488 6.91 19.32 3.09
N VAL A 489 7.53 19.86 4.15
CA VAL A 489 8.99 20.00 4.22
C VAL A 489 9.71 18.70 4.62
N ASP A 490 9.00 17.75 5.25
CA ASP A 490 9.55 16.47 5.74
C ASP A 490 10.32 15.70 4.66
N LEU A 491 9.88 15.74 3.41
CA LEU A 491 10.59 15.10 2.29
C LEU A 491 11.95 15.77 2.04
N ALA A 492 11.99 17.09 1.95
CA ALA A 492 13.21 17.86 1.71
C ALA A 492 14.25 17.66 2.83
N GLU A 493 13.77 17.56 4.07
CA GLU A 493 14.61 17.33 5.25
C GLU A 493 15.23 15.93 5.25
N ARG A 494 14.45 14.88 4.96
CA ARG A 494 14.94 13.49 4.89
C ARG A 494 16.00 13.27 3.84
N PHE A 495 15.84 13.91 2.68
CA PHE A 495 16.78 13.79 1.58
C PHE A 495 17.98 14.73 1.74
N GLY A 496 18.03 15.56 2.79
CA GLY A 496 19.12 16.51 3.05
C GLY A 496 19.24 17.57 1.96
N ILE A 497 18.11 17.93 1.33
CA ILE A 497 18.05 18.87 0.20
C ILE A 497 18.10 20.30 0.71
N VAL A 498 17.44 20.54 1.84
CA VAL A 498 17.47 21.82 2.53
C VAL A 498 18.51 21.79 3.64
N THR A 499 19.24 22.89 3.77
CA THR A 499 20.29 23.07 4.78
C THR A 499 19.71 22.93 6.19
N GLN A 500 20.27 22.00 6.97
CA GLN A 500 19.84 21.75 8.34
C GLN A 500 20.67 22.63 9.29
N THR A 501 20.11 23.77 9.70
CA THR A 501 20.77 24.72 10.62
C THR A 501 20.34 24.46 12.06
N PHE A 502 21.28 24.36 12.99
CA PHE A 502 21.02 24.06 14.40
C PHE A 502 21.32 25.21 15.35
N ASN A 503 20.42 25.37 16.33
CA ASN A 503 20.60 26.14 17.55
C ASN A 503 19.93 25.36 18.70
N PRO A 504 20.45 25.43 19.94
CA PRO A 504 19.89 24.69 21.09
C PRO A 504 18.52 25.19 21.59
N HIS A 505 18.04 26.35 21.14
CA HIS A 505 16.72 26.85 21.50
C HIS A 505 15.60 26.21 20.65
N CYS A 506 14.36 26.38 21.11
CA CYS A 506 13.13 26.09 20.39
C CYS A 506 12.48 27.39 19.90
N VAL A 507 11.48 27.26 19.03
CA VAL A 507 10.69 28.39 18.51
C VAL A 507 9.21 28.15 18.82
N VAL A 508 8.53 29.18 19.32
CA VAL A 508 7.09 29.18 19.56
C VAL A 508 6.36 29.21 18.21
N VAL A 509 5.41 28.30 18.01
CA VAL A 509 4.70 28.13 16.73
C VAL A 509 3.19 28.32 16.82
N GLN A 510 2.68 28.74 17.98
CA GLN A 510 1.26 29.02 18.18
C GLN A 510 1.09 30.23 19.11
N GLY A 511 0.10 31.08 18.81
CA GLY A 511 -0.34 32.13 19.70
C GLY A 511 0.48 33.43 19.59
N PRO A 512 0.32 34.37 20.55
CA PRO A 512 0.82 35.74 20.40
C PRO A 512 2.35 35.84 20.33
N ASP A 513 3.07 34.84 20.87
CA ASP A 513 4.53 34.75 20.85
C ASP A 513 5.07 34.01 19.61
N PHE A 514 4.27 33.78 18.56
CA PHE A 514 4.69 33.10 17.32
C PHE A 514 6.03 33.65 16.77
N GLY A 515 6.99 32.76 16.55
CA GLY A 515 8.34 33.08 16.07
C GLY A 515 9.34 33.42 17.18
N LYS A 516 8.93 33.48 18.45
CA LYS A 516 9.84 33.76 19.56
C LYS A 516 10.73 32.55 19.87
N MET A 517 12.02 32.79 20.04
CA MET A 517 12.96 31.78 20.54
C MET A 517 12.80 31.60 22.05
N VAL A 518 12.76 30.34 22.49
CA VAL A 518 12.56 29.95 23.89
C VAL A 518 13.42 28.73 24.23
N GLU A 519 13.71 28.55 25.51
CA GLU A 519 14.36 27.34 26.01
C GLU A 519 13.48 26.11 25.83
N TYR A 520 14.11 24.94 25.74
CA TYR A 520 13.38 23.68 25.62
C TYR A 520 12.51 23.40 26.85
N ASN A 521 11.23 23.15 26.63
CA ASN A 521 10.28 22.62 27.62
C ASN A 521 9.55 21.40 27.07
N ALA A 522 9.62 20.27 27.80
CA ALA A 522 9.05 19.00 27.36
C ALA A 522 7.53 19.07 27.17
N ASP A 523 6.81 19.69 28.09
CA ASP A 523 5.35 19.75 28.05
C ASP A 523 4.87 20.63 26.88
N GLN A 524 5.52 21.77 26.66
CA GLN A 524 5.23 22.65 25.52
C GLN A 524 5.55 21.97 24.19
N ALA A 525 6.66 21.22 24.10
CA ALA A 525 7.04 20.47 22.90
C ALA A 525 6.07 19.30 22.63
N HIS A 526 5.61 18.59 23.66
CA HIS A 526 4.57 17.56 23.55
C HIS A 526 3.23 18.16 23.08
N ARG A 527 2.95 19.41 23.45
CA ARG A 527 1.80 20.17 22.96
C ARG A 527 2.08 20.90 21.63
N TYR A 528 3.23 20.69 20.99
CA TYR A 528 3.58 21.36 19.73
C TYR A 528 3.41 22.90 19.80
N GLU A 529 3.50 23.48 21.01
CA GLU A 529 3.52 24.93 21.22
C GLU A 529 4.88 25.49 20.81
N ILE A 530 5.91 24.67 21.00
CA ILE A 530 7.29 24.93 20.58
C ILE A 530 7.79 23.77 19.73
N ILE A 531 8.65 24.08 18.76
CA ILE A 531 9.39 23.07 17.99
C ILE A 531 10.88 23.43 17.94
N GLY A 532 11.71 22.45 17.61
CA GLY A 532 13.16 22.63 17.56
C GLY A 532 13.56 23.63 16.47
N PHE A 533 14.61 24.41 16.72
CA PHE A 533 15.04 25.48 15.80
C PHE A 533 15.18 25.02 14.35
N THR A 534 15.86 23.89 14.12
CA THR A 534 16.09 23.36 12.76
C THR A 534 14.78 23.19 11.99
N LYS A 535 13.77 22.62 12.66
CA LYS A 535 12.45 22.38 12.09
C LYS A 535 11.70 23.69 11.86
N ALA A 536 11.69 24.58 12.85
CA ALA A 536 11.08 25.90 12.75
C ALA A 536 11.66 26.70 11.58
N HIS A 537 12.98 26.70 11.43
CA HIS A 537 13.67 27.41 10.37
C HIS A 537 13.20 26.94 8.97
N ASN A 538 13.12 25.63 8.73
CA ASN A 538 12.68 25.10 7.43
C ASN A 538 11.20 25.38 7.14
N ILE A 539 10.33 25.23 8.14
CA ILE A 539 8.89 25.51 7.99
C ILE A 539 8.66 27.01 7.72
N LEU A 540 9.27 27.88 8.51
CA LEU A 540 9.13 29.33 8.35
C LEU A 540 9.75 29.81 7.04
N LEU A 541 10.84 29.18 6.58
CA LEU A 541 11.40 29.42 5.26
C LEU A 541 10.39 29.06 4.16
N ALA A 542 9.75 27.90 4.23
CA ALA A 542 8.71 27.52 3.27
C ALA A 542 7.53 28.50 3.26
N GLN A 543 7.08 28.96 4.44
CA GLN A 543 6.02 29.94 4.57
C GLN A 543 6.39 31.30 3.98
N GLN A 544 7.61 31.79 4.26
CA GLN A 544 8.11 33.03 3.71
C GLN A 544 8.21 32.95 2.18
N ARG A 545 8.75 31.84 1.64
CA ARG A 545 8.81 31.60 0.18
C ARG A 545 7.42 31.58 -0.47
N MET A 546 6.42 30.98 0.18
CA MET A 546 5.03 30.98 -0.29
C MET A 546 4.45 32.40 -0.36
N MET A 547 4.64 33.22 0.68
CA MET A 547 4.12 34.58 0.69
C MET A 547 4.81 35.47 -0.35
N ALA A 548 6.14 35.37 -0.46
CA ALA A 548 6.91 36.07 -1.47
C ALA A 548 6.51 35.68 -2.90
N PHE A 549 6.24 34.39 -3.13
CA PHE A 549 5.75 33.87 -4.40
C PHE A 549 4.40 34.50 -4.78
N LEU A 550 3.42 34.47 -3.87
CA LEU A 550 2.10 35.07 -4.10
C LEU A 550 2.21 36.59 -4.31
N ARG A 551 3.07 37.27 -3.55
CA ARG A 551 3.32 38.70 -3.70
C ARG A 551 3.83 39.04 -5.09
N LYS A 552 4.86 38.35 -5.59
CA LYS A 552 5.43 38.58 -6.93
C LYS A 552 4.37 38.42 -8.02
N ILE A 553 3.56 37.37 -7.94
CA ILE A 553 2.46 37.13 -8.89
C ILE A 553 1.43 38.26 -8.86
N VAL A 554 0.99 38.66 -7.67
CA VAL A 554 0.00 39.72 -7.50
C VAL A 554 0.54 41.06 -8.02
N THR A 555 1.79 41.40 -7.70
CA THR A 555 2.46 42.60 -8.24
C THR A 555 2.53 42.56 -9.76
N GLY A 556 3.00 41.45 -10.35
CA GLY A 556 3.05 41.32 -11.80
C GLY A 556 1.68 41.46 -12.49
N LEU A 557 0.59 41.01 -11.85
CA LEU A 557 -0.76 41.20 -12.39
C LEU A 557 -1.23 42.66 -12.31
N LEU A 558 -0.84 43.39 -11.27
CA LEU A 558 -1.13 44.81 -11.12
C LEU A 558 -0.34 45.66 -12.13
N ASP A 559 0.92 45.34 -12.35
CA ASP A 559 1.83 46.06 -13.27
C ASP A 559 1.37 45.98 -14.74
N GLU A 560 0.48 45.03 -15.09
CA GLU A 560 -0.15 44.95 -16.41
C GLU A 560 -1.18 46.06 -16.67
N ALA A 561 -1.54 46.84 -15.66
CA ALA A 561 -2.38 48.03 -15.79
C ALA A 561 -1.60 49.28 -15.36
N ASN A 562 -1.78 50.38 -16.11
CA ASN A 562 -1.24 51.68 -15.70
C ASN A 562 -1.84 52.15 -14.37
N GLU A 563 -3.14 51.90 -14.15
CA GLU A 563 -3.84 52.12 -12.87
C GLU A 563 -4.89 51.00 -12.66
N PRO A 564 -4.67 50.06 -11.71
CA PRO A 564 -5.63 49.01 -11.40
C PRO A 564 -6.85 49.59 -10.65
N PRO A 565 -8.09 49.19 -10.99
CA PRO A 565 -9.29 49.74 -10.38
C PRO A 565 -9.41 49.34 -8.91
N VAL A 566 -9.72 50.31 -8.04
CA VAL A 566 -10.04 50.11 -6.62
C VAL A 566 -11.56 50.09 -6.47
N ILE A 567 -12.12 49.01 -5.90
CA ILE A 567 -13.55 48.91 -5.61
C ILE A 567 -13.78 48.32 -4.21
N ASP A 568 -14.83 48.80 -3.53
CA ASP A 568 -15.14 48.40 -2.14
C ASP A 568 -15.83 47.03 -2.04
N PHE A 569 -16.44 46.56 -3.14
CA PHE A 569 -17.14 45.27 -3.19
C PHE A 569 -16.73 44.48 -4.44
N HIS A 570 -16.27 43.24 -4.21
CA HIS A 570 -15.72 42.36 -5.23
C HIS A 570 -16.67 41.18 -5.51
N PRO A 571 -17.72 41.35 -6.35
CA PRO A 571 -18.72 40.31 -6.60
C PRO A 571 -18.14 39.06 -7.26
N LYS A 572 -17.11 39.18 -8.12
CA LYS A 572 -16.51 37.99 -8.76
C LYS A 572 -15.69 37.20 -7.75
N TRP A 573 -14.95 37.89 -6.88
CA TRP A 573 -14.23 37.25 -5.77
C TRP A 573 -15.20 36.59 -4.78
N ALA A 574 -16.25 37.30 -4.35
CA ALA A 574 -17.28 36.77 -3.45
C ALA A 574 -18.00 35.56 -4.05
N HIS A 575 -18.27 35.56 -5.36
CA HIS A 575 -18.83 34.42 -6.06
C HIS A 575 -17.89 33.20 -6.01
N LEU A 576 -16.58 33.39 -6.26
CA LEU A 576 -15.61 32.30 -6.16
C LEU A 576 -15.58 31.70 -4.75
N ILE A 577 -15.55 32.53 -3.71
CA ILE A 577 -15.61 32.07 -2.31
C ILE A 577 -16.92 31.31 -2.04
N GLY A 578 -18.07 31.84 -2.48
CA GLY A 578 -19.37 31.18 -2.29
C GLY A 578 -19.49 29.83 -2.99
N THR A 579 -18.75 29.64 -4.08
CA THR A 579 -18.60 28.34 -4.77
C THR A 579 -17.48 27.47 -4.18
N SER A 580 -16.80 27.91 -3.12
CA SER A 580 -15.60 27.29 -2.56
C SER A 580 -14.49 27.07 -3.60
N PHE A 581 -14.35 28.00 -4.55
CA PHE A 581 -13.47 27.86 -5.71
C PHE A 581 -13.72 26.54 -6.47
N SER A 582 -14.97 26.06 -6.47
CA SER A 582 -15.31 24.73 -6.98
C SER A 582 -14.70 24.54 -8.37
N ARG A 583 -13.99 23.41 -8.48
CA ARG A 583 -13.69 22.77 -9.75
C ARG A 583 -15.03 22.36 -10.39
N PHE A 584 -15.01 21.42 -11.33
CA PHE A 584 -16.20 20.67 -11.74
C PHE A 584 -17.03 21.29 -12.87
N ASP A 585 -16.36 21.97 -13.80
CA ASP A 585 -16.66 21.72 -15.21
C ASP A 585 -15.90 20.45 -15.65
N SER A 586 -16.55 19.29 -15.53
CA SER A 586 -16.27 17.97 -16.16
C SER A 586 -14.91 17.26 -16.07
N THR A 587 -13.79 17.90 -15.69
CA THR A 587 -12.47 17.25 -15.72
C THR A 587 -12.05 16.74 -14.34
N PHE A 588 -12.02 15.41 -14.27
CA PHE A 588 -11.38 14.50 -13.32
C PHE A 588 -10.49 15.16 -12.24
N ALA A 589 -10.72 14.84 -10.97
CA ALA A 589 -9.76 14.98 -9.87
C ALA A 589 -9.85 13.70 -9.04
N TRP A 590 -8.84 12.85 -9.11
CA TRP A 590 -8.70 11.55 -8.45
C TRP A 590 -8.62 11.65 -6.94
N SER A 591 -8.20 12.78 -6.37
CA SER A 591 -8.09 12.91 -4.92
C SER A 591 -8.23 14.36 -4.48
N THR A 592 -8.92 14.60 -3.36
CA THR A 592 -8.93 15.94 -2.77
C THR A 592 -7.58 16.28 -2.13
N GLU A 593 -6.68 15.29 -1.98
CA GLU A 593 -5.29 15.51 -1.56
C GLU A 593 -4.56 16.49 -2.50
N SER A 594 -4.86 16.43 -3.80
CA SER A 594 -4.34 17.38 -4.80
C SER A 594 -4.85 18.82 -4.62
N VAL A 595 -5.97 18.99 -3.91
CA VAL A 595 -6.64 20.28 -3.68
C VAL A 595 -6.33 20.83 -2.30
N ARG A 596 -5.82 20.00 -1.38
CA ARG A 596 -5.56 20.36 0.02
C ARG A 596 -4.65 21.59 0.19
N PRO A 597 -3.58 21.79 -0.60
CA PRO A 597 -2.78 23.02 -0.53
C PRO A 597 -3.55 24.28 -0.98
N PHE A 598 -4.65 24.09 -1.71
CA PHE A 598 -5.52 25.10 -2.32
C PHE A 598 -6.87 25.22 -1.60
N SER A 599 -7.00 24.66 -0.39
CA SER A 599 -8.20 24.74 0.46
C SER A 599 -7.87 25.37 1.81
N SER A 600 -8.83 25.49 2.72
CA SER A 600 -8.56 25.93 4.10
C SER A 600 -7.58 24.99 4.81
N PRO A 601 -6.83 25.46 5.83
CA PRO A 601 -5.93 24.64 6.62
C PRO A 601 -6.63 23.36 7.10
N PRO A 602 -6.00 22.18 7.00
CA PRO A 602 -6.61 20.93 7.47
C PRO A 602 -6.96 21.03 8.96
N LYS A 603 -8.21 20.72 9.30
CA LYS A 603 -8.70 20.67 10.68
C LYS A 603 -9.33 19.31 10.93
N PHE A 604 -9.08 18.76 12.12
CA PHE A 604 -9.72 17.53 12.56
C PHE A 604 -11.11 17.84 13.10
N ASP A 605 -12.14 17.31 12.44
CA ASP A 605 -13.51 17.28 12.94
C ASP A 605 -13.92 15.82 13.22
N PRO A 606 -14.24 15.46 14.47
CA PRO A 606 -14.65 14.11 14.81
C PRO A 606 -15.95 13.70 14.13
N ILE A 607 -16.94 14.61 14.00
CA ILE A 607 -18.25 14.32 13.40
C ILE A 607 -18.08 14.04 11.91
N GLU A 608 -17.35 14.91 11.20
CA GLU A 608 -17.10 14.69 9.76
C GLU A 608 -16.31 13.40 9.52
N THR A 609 -15.35 13.08 10.39
CA THR A 609 -14.58 11.84 10.33
C THR A 609 -15.47 10.61 10.50
N ILE A 610 -16.36 10.61 11.50
CA ILE A 610 -17.29 9.50 11.76
C ILE A 610 -18.25 9.32 10.58
N GLU A 611 -18.84 10.41 10.08
CA GLU A 611 -19.75 10.35 8.93
C GLU A 611 -19.04 9.83 7.66
N LEU A 612 -17.77 10.21 7.46
CA LEU A 612 -16.96 9.70 6.35
C LEU A 612 -16.73 8.19 6.47
N VAL A 613 -16.35 7.69 7.66
CA VAL A 613 -16.16 6.26 7.93
C VAL A 613 -17.47 5.48 7.77
N ARG A 614 -18.56 5.99 8.35
CA ARG A 614 -19.90 5.41 8.28
C ARG A 614 -20.39 5.31 6.84
N SER A 615 -20.16 6.36 6.05
CA SER A 615 -20.47 6.38 4.62
C SER A 615 -19.70 5.31 3.84
N ARG A 616 -18.40 5.15 4.09
CA ARG A 616 -17.58 4.09 3.44
C ARG A 616 -18.00 2.69 3.85
N HIS A 617 -18.29 2.47 5.12
CA HIS A 617 -18.81 1.19 5.59
C HIS A 617 -20.16 0.84 4.92
N ARG A 618 -21.07 1.82 4.75
CA ARG A 618 -22.34 1.63 4.04
C ARG A 618 -22.14 1.23 2.58
N VAL A 619 -21.23 1.90 1.85
CA VAL A 619 -20.91 1.55 0.45
C VAL A 619 -20.48 0.08 0.36
N LEU A 620 -19.62 -0.36 1.28
CA LEU A 620 -19.11 -1.72 1.27
C LEU A 620 -20.17 -2.76 1.68
N LYS A 621 -21.03 -2.44 2.65
CA LYS A 621 -22.20 -3.26 2.98
C LYS A 621 -23.13 -3.43 1.78
N ASP A 622 -23.45 -2.33 1.09
CA ASP A 622 -24.28 -2.37 -0.13
C ASP A 622 -23.61 -3.22 -1.23
N HIS A 623 -22.28 -3.14 -1.37
CA HIS A 623 -21.52 -3.97 -2.31
C HIS A 623 -21.63 -5.46 -1.99
N LEU A 624 -21.40 -5.85 -0.73
CA LEU A 624 -21.50 -7.24 -0.27
C LEU A 624 -22.93 -7.80 -0.40
N GLU A 625 -23.94 -6.97 -0.16
CA GLU A 625 -25.33 -7.33 -0.38
C GLU A 625 -25.63 -7.56 -1.87
N GLN A 626 -25.11 -6.72 -2.77
CA GLN A 626 -25.28 -6.91 -4.22
C GLN A 626 -24.57 -8.16 -4.75
N LEU A 627 -23.41 -8.52 -4.17
CA LEU A 627 -22.74 -9.77 -4.50
C LEU A 627 -23.56 -11.03 -4.12
N GLN A 628 -24.58 -10.89 -3.27
CA GLN A 628 -25.50 -11.95 -2.88
C GLN A 628 -26.82 -11.92 -3.64
N THR A 629 -27.32 -10.73 -3.97
CA THR A 629 -28.69 -10.53 -4.45
C THR A 629 -28.81 -10.25 -5.96
N ASP A 630 -27.70 -9.93 -6.65
CA ASP A 630 -27.71 -9.56 -8.06
C ASP A 630 -26.75 -10.44 -8.90
N PRO A 631 -27.26 -11.50 -9.54
CA PRO A 631 -26.43 -12.38 -10.37
C PRO A 631 -25.72 -11.66 -11.52
N ALA A 632 -26.36 -10.66 -12.13
CA ALA A 632 -25.75 -9.90 -13.23
C ALA A 632 -24.57 -9.05 -12.74
N TYR A 633 -24.67 -8.52 -11.53
CA TYR A 633 -23.58 -7.81 -10.86
C TYR A 633 -22.38 -8.72 -10.61
N VAL A 634 -22.59 -9.89 -10.01
CA VAL A 634 -21.52 -10.87 -9.73
C VAL A 634 -20.84 -11.32 -11.02
N GLN A 635 -21.62 -11.64 -12.06
CA GLN A 635 -21.08 -12.05 -13.36
C GLN A 635 -20.26 -10.93 -14.01
N LEU A 636 -20.63 -9.66 -13.83
CA LEU A 636 -19.85 -8.51 -14.31
C LEU A 636 -18.51 -8.42 -13.58
N HIS A 637 -18.50 -8.46 -12.23
CA HIS A 637 -17.27 -8.38 -11.43
C HIS A 637 -16.31 -9.54 -11.71
N ALA A 638 -16.83 -10.78 -11.76
CA ALA A 638 -16.02 -11.95 -12.09
C ALA A 638 -15.42 -11.87 -13.51
N ARG A 639 -16.19 -11.35 -14.48
CA ARG A 639 -15.72 -11.17 -15.86
C ARG A 639 -14.60 -10.13 -15.96
N THR A 640 -14.67 -9.04 -15.19
CA THR A 640 -13.62 -8.00 -15.18
C THR A 640 -12.27 -8.62 -14.82
N TYR A 641 -12.19 -9.36 -13.71
CA TYR A 641 -10.96 -10.04 -13.30
C TYR A 641 -10.54 -11.14 -14.27
N LYS A 642 -11.47 -11.98 -14.76
CA LYS A 642 -11.17 -13.08 -15.68
C LYS A 642 -10.44 -12.62 -16.95
N ASN A 643 -10.66 -11.40 -17.40
CA ASN A 643 -10.05 -10.85 -18.61
C ASN A 643 -8.64 -10.28 -18.40
N ALA A 644 -8.07 -10.37 -17.18
CA ALA A 644 -6.69 -9.93 -16.92
C ALA A 644 -5.68 -10.77 -17.71
N LEU A 645 -4.67 -10.15 -18.32
CA LEU A 645 -3.66 -10.88 -19.10
C LEU A 645 -2.89 -11.89 -18.24
N PHE A 646 -2.81 -11.65 -16.93
CA PHE A 646 -2.26 -12.60 -15.96
C PHE A 646 -2.82 -14.02 -16.12
N PHE A 647 -4.12 -14.14 -16.37
CA PHE A 647 -4.81 -15.42 -16.44
C PHE A 647 -4.64 -16.13 -17.79
N GLU A 648 -4.18 -15.47 -18.85
CA GLU A 648 -3.96 -16.08 -20.18
C GLU A 648 -2.94 -17.22 -20.15
N THR A 649 -2.04 -17.17 -19.17
CA THR A 649 -0.97 -18.13 -19.02
C THR A 649 -1.36 -19.27 -18.06
N MET A 650 -2.54 -19.22 -17.43
CA MET A 650 -3.05 -20.21 -16.47
C MET A 650 -4.04 -21.19 -17.10
N ARG A 651 -4.18 -22.39 -16.51
CA ARG A 651 -5.28 -23.30 -16.87
C ARG A 651 -6.60 -22.71 -16.39
N HIS A 652 -7.67 -22.92 -17.15
CA HIS A 652 -9.00 -22.36 -16.85
C HIS A 652 -9.50 -22.72 -15.44
N GLU A 653 -9.20 -23.93 -14.95
CA GLU A 653 -9.56 -24.41 -13.61
C GLU A 653 -8.83 -23.70 -12.47
N ASP A 654 -7.63 -23.16 -12.72
CA ASP A 654 -6.80 -22.49 -11.70
C ASP A 654 -7.12 -20.99 -11.60
N ILE A 655 -7.92 -20.42 -12.52
CA ILE A 655 -8.29 -18.98 -12.53
C ILE A 655 -9.32 -18.66 -11.43
N TRP A 656 -10.31 -19.53 -11.25
CA TRP A 656 -11.46 -19.25 -10.41
C TRP A 656 -11.13 -19.02 -8.94
N PRO A 657 -10.20 -19.75 -8.28
CA PRO A 657 -9.78 -19.45 -6.91
C PRO A 657 -9.35 -17.99 -6.73
N HIS A 658 -8.55 -17.46 -7.67
CA HIS A 658 -8.11 -16.07 -7.64
C HIS A 658 -9.28 -15.08 -7.80
N ILE A 659 -10.26 -15.39 -8.66
CA ILE A 659 -11.46 -14.57 -8.79
C ILE A 659 -12.26 -14.58 -7.48
N VAL A 660 -12.36 -15.72 -6.79
CA VAL A 660 -13.04 -15.76 -5.49
C VAL A 660 -12.33 -14.85 -4.49
N ASP A 661 -11.00 -14.91 -4.44
CA ASP A 661 -10.20 -14.09 -3.53
C ASP A 661 -10.40 -12.58 -3.79
N GLN A 662 -10.43 -12.15 -5.05
CA GLN A 662 -10.60 -10.73 -5.38
C GLN A 662 -12.03 -10.24 -5.25
N VAL A 663 -13.03 -11.02 -5.69
CA VAL A 663 -14.43 -10.58 -5.75
C VAL A 663 -15.16 -10.75 -4.42
N PHE A 664 -14.73 -11.67 -3.55
CA PHE A 664 -15.46 -11.99 -2.32
C PHE A 664 -14.60 -11.86 -1.06
N VAL A 665 -13.40 -12.42 -1.04
CA VAL A 665 -12.52 -12.32 0.15
C VAL A 665 -12.06 -10.89 0.38
N GLY A 666 -11.59 -10.21 -0.68
CA GLY A 666 -11.13 -8.82 -0.62
C GLY A 666 -12.16 -7.89 0.01
N PRO A 667 -13.41 -7.84 -0.50
CA PRO A 667 -14.49 -7.07 0.11
C PRO A 667 -14.82 -7.46 1.55
N MET A 668 -14.80 -8.75 1.90
CA MET A 668 -15.03 -9.20 3.28
C MET A 668 -13.93 -8.73 4.24
N ILE A 669 -12.66 -8.78 3.82
CA ILE A 669 -11.54 -8.24 4.60
C ILE A 669 -11.70 -6.73 4.78
N ARG A 670 -11.97 -5.99 3.69
CA ARG A 670 -12.22 -4.54 3.75
C ARG A 670 -13.35 -4.22 4.73
N GLU A 671 -14.41 -5.03 4.75
CA GLU A 671 -15.57 -4.80 5.62
C GLU A 671 -15.20 -4.98 7.08
N CYS A 672 -14.41 -6.01 7.40
CA CYS A 672 -13.90 -6.23 8.75
C CYS A 672 -13.12 -5.01 9.25
N TYR A 673 -12.25 -4.42 8.43
CA TYR A 673 -11.48 -3.22 8.79
C TYR A 673 -12.37 -1.98 8.93
N TRP A 674 -13.28 -1.73 7.99
CA TRP A 674 -14.19 -0.59 8.10
C TRP A 674 -15.17 -0.70 9.27
N ARG A 675 -15.64 -1.90 9.60
CA ARG A 675 -16.47 -2.18 10.78
C ARG A 675 -15.70 -1.91 12.08
N GLN A 676 -14.45 -2.34 12.15
CA GLN A 676 -13.57 -2.03 13.29
C GLN A 676 -13.27 -0.52 13.38
N MET A 677 -13.03 0.14 12.25
CA MET A 677 -12.86 1.60 12.22
C MET A 677 -14.10 2.32 12.74
N LEU A 678 -15.29 1.91 12.30
CA LEU A 678 -16.55 2.48 12.77
C LEU A 678 -16.73 2.28 14.27
N TYR A 679 -16.41 1.10 14.81
CA TYR A 679 -16.47 0.84 16.24
C TYR A 679 -15.57 1.76 17.07
N GLU A 680 -14.32 1.98 16.64
CA GLU A 680 -13.41 2.92 17.31
C GLU A 680 -13.85 4.39 17.13
N CYS A 681 -14.41 4.74 15.97
CA CYS A 681 -15.01 6.05 15.73
C CYS A 681 -16.24 6.30 16.63
N ASP A 682 -17.10 5.31 16.86
CA ASP A 682 -18.26 5.43 17.76
C ASP A 682 -17.82 5.52 19.24
N LYS A 683 -16.68 4.93 19.62
CA LYS A 683 -16.04 5.18 20.93
C LYS A 683 -15.54 6.62 21.03
N MET A 684 -14.88 7.11 19.99
CA MET A 684 -14.40 8.49 19.89
C MET A 684 -15.56 9.49 19.96
N GLU A 685 -16.68 9.22 19.31
CA GLU A 685 -17.90 10.05 19.37
C GLU A 685 -18.42 10.18 20.81
N ARG A 686 -18.57 9.05 21.51
CA ARG A 686 -19.00 9.04 22.91
C ARG A 686 -18.02 9.77 23.83
N ALA A 687 -16.71 9.60 23.60
CA ALA A 687 -15.68 10.30 24.34
C ALA A 687 -15.73 11.82 24.09
N TRP A 688 -15.95 12.23 22.84
CA TRP A 688 -16.09 13.63 22.44
C TRP A 688 -17.32 14.30 23.06
N LEU A 689 -18.49 13.65 22.99
CA LEU A 689 -19.73 14.13 23.61
C LEU A 689 -19.55 14.30 25.13
N LYS A 690 -19.01 13.27 25.79
CA LYS A 690 -18.75 13.31 27.23
C LYS A 690 -17.75 14.39 27.63
N MET A 691 -16.69 14.60 26.85
CA MET A 691 -15.71 15.66 27.07
C MET A 691 -16.34 17.06 26.91
N THR A 692 -17.26 17.21 25.95
CA THR A 692 -17.95 18.48 25.66
C THR A 692 -18.99 18.81 26.74
N GLU A 693 -19.76 17.81 27.18
CA GLU A 693 -20.78 17.96 28.23
C GLU A 693 -20.18 18.10 29.63
N PHE A 694 -19.11 17.35 29.92
CA PHE A 694 -18.46 17.31 31.24
C PHE A 694 -16.95 17.51 31.12
N PRO A 695 -16.45 18.76 30.96
CA PRO A 695 -15.03 19.03 30.79
C PRO A 695 -14.25 18.64 32.04
N SER A 696 -13.37 17.64 31.92
CA SER A 696 -12.40 17.25 32.94
C SER A 696 -11.12 16.74 32.28
N GLU A 697 -9.98 16.84 32.96
CA GLU A 697 -8.72 16.33 32.43
C GLU A 697 -8.78 14.82 32.13
N ALA A 698 -9.54 14.05 32.91
CA ALA A 698 -9.76 12.62 32.65
C ALA A 698 -10.56 12.37 31.36
N ASN A 699 -11.64 13.13 31.11
CA ASN A 699 -12.43 12.97 29.88
C ASN A 699 -11.66 13.45 28.63
N LYS A 700 -10.88 14.53 28.77
CA LYS A 700 -9.98 15.04 27.73
C LYS A 700 -8.91 14.02 27.37
N LEU A 701 -8.32 13.39 28.39
CA LEU A 701 -7.35 12.32 28.19
C LEU A 701 -7.95 11.13 27.43
N TYR A 702 -9.09 10.63 27.89
CA TYR A 702 -9.77 9.51 27.24
C TYR A 702 -10.16 9.81 25.78
N TYR A 703 -10.65 11.02 25.49
CA TYR A 703 -10.91 11.46 24.12
C TYR A 703 -9.63 11.45 23.26
N ASN A 704 -8.51 11.95 23.79
CA ASN A 704 -7.22 11.91 23.08
C ASN A 704 -6.76 10.49 22.79
N GLU A 705 -6.92 9.55 23.73
CA GLU A 705 -6.62 8.14 23.52
C GLU A 705 -7.43 7.55 22.36
N THR A 706 -8.75 7.80 22.31
CA THR A 706 -9.60 7.29 21.22
C THR A 706 -9.19 7.79 19.83
N ILE A 707 -8.71 9.03 19.73
CA ILE A 707 -8.25 9.60 18.46
C ILE A 707 -6.95 8.95 17.98
N LEU A 708 -6.03 8.65 18.92
CA LEU A 708 -4.80 7.92 18.61
C LEU A 708 -5.10 6.50 18.12
N TYR A 709 -6.08 5.82 18.73
CA TYR A 709 -6.53 4.51 18.25
C TYR A 709 -7.06 4.56 16.81
N VAL A 710 -7.89 5.55 16.48
CA VAL A 710 -8.39 5.76 15.12
C VAL A 710 -7.24 6.03 14.15
N GLN A 711 -6.26 6.84 14.55
CA GLN A 711 -5.08 7.13 13.74
C GLN A 711 -4.23 5.89 13.46
N ASP A 712 -3.87 5.12 14.50
CA ASP A 712 -3.08 3.90 14.38
C ASP A 712 -3.79 2.88 13.49
N LEU A 713 -5.11 2.73 13.68
CA LEU A 713 -5.92 1.84 12.86
C LEU A 713 -5.99 2.32 11.41
N CYS A 714 -6.00 3.63 11.13
CA CYS A 714 -5.96 4.15 9.76
C CYS A 714 -4.67 3.75 9.06
N VAL A 715 -3.52 3.89 9.74
CA VAL A 715 -2.20 3.50 9.22
C VAL A 715 -2.13 1.99 8.98
N GLU A 716 -2.61 1.19 9.95
CA GLU A 716 -2.66 -0.26 9.84
C GLU A 716 -3.54 -0.71 8.66
N THR A 717 -4.76 -0.15 8.57
CA THR A 717 -5.73 -0.47 7.51
C THR A 717 -5.19 -0.09 6.14
N LEU A 718 -4.58 1.09 6.02
CA LEU A 718 -3.99 1.56 4.77
C LEU A 718 -2.91 0.58 4.29
N ALA A 719 -1.99 0.18 5.18
CA ALA A 719 -0.94 -0.79 4.86
C ALA A 719 -1.51 -2.15 4.40
N VAL A 720 -2.58 -2.60 5.03
CA VAL A 720 -3.26 -3.85 4.62
C VAL A 720 -3.91 -3.68 3.26
N PHE A 721 -4.65 -2.61 3.02
CA PHE A 721 -5.33 -2.39 1.73
C PHE A 721 -4.31 -2.31 0.59
N ILE A 722 -3.16 -1.68 0.80
CA ILE A 722 -2.08 -1.63 -0.20
C ILE A 722 -1.51 -3.02 -0.49
N ASN A 723 -1.31 -3.87 0.53
CA ASN A 723 -0.84 -5.23 0.33
C ASN A 723 -1.86 -6.11 -0.41
N HIS A 724 -3.15 -5.82 -0.24
CA HIS A 724 -4.24 -6.52 -0.92
C HIS A 724 -4.52 -5.95 -2.32
N CYS A 725 -4.08 -4.72 -2.59
CA CYS A 725 -4.21 -4.06 -3.89
C CYS A 725 -3.40 -4.81 -4.95
N SER A 726 -4.09 -5.64 -5.71
CA SER A 726 -3.47 -6.62 -6.57
C SER A 726 -3.35 -6.13 -8.00
N LEU A 727 -2.39 -5.22 -8.24
CA LEU A 727 -2.10 -4.67 -9.57
C LEU A 727 -1.76 -5.73 -10.63
N VAL A 728 -1.42 -6.95 -10.22
CA VAL A 728 -1.17 -8.07 -11.15
C VAL A 728 -2.43 -8.48 -11.93
N TYR A 729 -3.62 -8.29 -11.38
CA TYR A 729 -4.89 -8.61 -12.06
C TYR A 729 -5.43 -7.43 -12.87
N GLN A 730 -4.69 -6.33 -12.94
CA GLN A 730 -5.14 -5.08 -13.54
C GLN A 730 -4.52 -4.87 -14.91
N ARG A 731 -5.37 -4.55 -15.89
CA ARG A 731 -4.95 -4.43 -17.28
C ARG A 731 -3.98 -3.26 -17.47
N GLY A 732 -2.86 -3.53 -18.12
CA GLY A 732 -1.79 -2.58 -18.38
C GLY A 732 -0.72 -2.56 -17.30
N PHE A 733 -0.89 -3.21 -16.15
CA PHE A 733 0.13 -3.33 -15.11
C PHE A 733 0.97 -4.61 -15.23
N GLU A 734 0.56 -5.57 -16.07
CA GLU A 734 1.21 -6.87 -16.22
C GLU A 734 2.66 -6.78 -16.70
N ARG A 735 3.01 -5.69 -17.43
CA ARG A 735 4.38 -5.40 -17.88
C ARG A 735 5.41 -5.29 -16.75
N ASN A 736 4.96 -5.00 -15.53
CA ASN A 736 5.81 -4.85 -14.35
C ASN A 736 6.09 -6.18 -13.64
N PHE A 737 5.59 -7.30 -14.16
CA PHE A 737 5.72 -8.62 -13.55
C PHE A 737 6.37 -9.61 -14.53
N LYS A 738 7.28 -10.46 -14.03
CA LYS A 738 7.79 -11.61 -14.78
C LYS A 738 7.11 -12.88 -14.28
N PHE A 739 6.53 -13.61 -15.22
CA PHE A 739 5.83 -14.85 -14.92
C PHE A 739 6.73 -16.04 -15.27
N SER A 740 7.07 -16.87 -14.29
CA SER A 740 7.80 -18.13 -14.49
C SER A 740 7.05 -19.28 -13.83
N GLY A 741 6.88 -20.39 -14.57
CA GLY A 741 6.28 -21.65 -14.09
C GLY A 741 4.96 -22.04 -14.79
N SER A 742 4.67 -23.34 -14.85
CA SER A 742 3.42 -23.93 -15.36
C SER A 742 2.61 -24.57 -14.23
N GLY A 743 1.34 -24.17 -14.03
CA GLY A 743 0.39 -24.80 -13.07
C GLY A 743 0.00 -23.97 -11.84
N ARG A 744 -0.52 -24.65 -10.80
CA ARG A 744 -1.12 -24.11 -9.54
C ARG A 744 -0.16 -23.35 -8.60
N THR A 745 1.15 -23.49 -8.81
CA THR A 745 2.19 -22.81 -8.05
C THR A 745 2.95 -21.90 -9.00
N ARG A 746 2.63 -20.61 -8.95
CA ARG A 746 3.48 -19.58 -9.54
C ARG A 746 4.14 -18.77 -8.47
N HIS A 747 5.44 -18.66 -8.59
CA HIS A 747 6.20 -17.59 -7.98
C HIS A 747 5.94 -16.34 -8.83
N LEU A 748 5.30 -15.35 -8.23
CA LEU A 748 5.23 -14.00 -8.77
C LEU A 748 6.65 -13.41 -8.64
N ASN A 749 7.51 -13.74 -9.62
CA ASN A 749 8.83 -13.14 -9.70
C ASN A 749 8.66 -11.71 -10.18
N ARG A 750 8.48 -10.80 -9.22
CA ARG A 750 8.58 -9.37 -9.46
C ARG A 750 9.96 -9.12 -10.08
N ARG A 751 10.03 -8.35 -11.18
CA ARG A 751 11.31 -7.75 -11.55
C ARG A 751 11.70 -6.89 -10.34
N PHE A 752 12.78 -7.26 -9.68
CA PHE A 752 13.58 -6.31 -8.95
C PHE A 752 14.92 -6.30 -9.68
N ASP A 753 14.95 -5.61 -10.82
CA ASP A 753 16.20 -5.17 -11.42
C ASP A 753 16.48 -3.73 -10.93
N ARG A 754 17.74 -3.30 -10.92
CA ARG A 754 18.13 -1.92 -10.55
C ARG A 754 17.44 -0.84 -11.40
N LYS A 755 16.81 -1.22 -12.53
CA LYS A 755 16.00 -0.34 -13.40
C LYS A 755 14.63 0.04 -12.83
N ASP A 756 14.12 -0.67 -11.82
CA ASP A 756 12.79 -0.43 -11.22
C ASP A 756 12.76 0.73 -10.21
N TRP A 757 13.84 1.52 -10.13
CA TRP A 757 14.02 2.63 -9.20
C TRP A 757 13.57 3.99 -9.81
N PHE A 758 12.53 3.98 -10.69
CA PHE A 758 12.18 4.95 -11.76
C PHE A 758 13.04 4.79 -13.02
N PRO A 759 12.51 4.42 -14.22
CA PRO A 759 11.55 5.23 -15.01
C PRO A 759 10.28 4.59 -15.64
N ASP A 760 10.16 3.27 -15.72
CA ASP A 760 9.39 2.69 -16.85
C ASP A 760 7.85 2.75 -16.71
N ASP A 761 7.34 2.96 -15.49
CA ASP A 761 5.91 2.98 -15.19
C ASP A 761 5.58 3.80 -13.92
N ILE A 762 5.43 5.13 -14.09
CA ILE A 762 5.18 6.06 -12.98
C ILE A 762 3.86 5.77 -12.27
N LEU A 763 2.80 5.42 -13.01
CA LEU A 763 1.49 5.10 -12.41
C LEU A 763 1.57 3.88 -11.50
N TYR A 764 2.22 2.80 -11.95
CA TYR A 764 2.46 1.61 -11.12
C TYR A 764 3.24 1.95 -9.87
N TRP A 765 4.33 2.70 -10.03
CA TRP A 765 5.19 3.09 -8.93
C TRP A 765 4.41 3.89 -7.87
N SER A 766 3.69 4.94 -8.27
CA SER A 766 2.92 5.78 -7.36
C SER A 766 1.85 5.00 -6.59
N ILE A 767 1.15 4.05 -7.23
CA ILE A 767 0.17 3.19 -6.54
C ILE A 767 0.87 2.25 -5.56
N SER A 768 1.97 1.62 -5.99
CA SER A 768 2.71 0.67 -5.15
C SER A 768 3.41 1.33 -3.94
N CYS A 769 3.58 2.65 -3.99
CA CYS A 769 4.24 3.47 -2.97
C CYS A 769 3.27 4.28 -2.10
N LEU A 770 1.94 4.07 -2.21
CA LEU A 770 0.96 4.68 -1.30
C LEU A 770 1.18 4.30 0.17
N GLY A 771 1.96 3.24 0.42
CA GLY A 771 2.37 2.83 1.76
C GLY A 771 3.49 3.70 2.26
N HIS A 772 3.16 4.70 3.06
CA HIS A 772 4.16 5.55 3.69
C HIS A 772 4.75 4.86 4.91
N ASP A 773 6.02 4.47 4.79
CA ASP A 773 6.86 3.98 5.86
C ASP A 773 7.98 5.02 6.04
N ARG A 774 7.89 5.85 7.09
CA ARG A 774 8.92 6.88 7.39
C ARG A 774 10.33 6.30 7.52
N TYR A 775 10.49 4.98 7.63
CA TYR A 775 11.76 4.28 7.71
C TYR A 775 12.18 3.63 6.39
N ARG A 776 11.40 3.76 5.30
CA ARG A 776 11.85 3.38 3.96
C ARG A 776 12.45 4.59 3.25
N PRO A 777 13.71 4.50 2.78
CA PRO A 777 14.41 5.64 2.19
C PRO A 777 13.84 6.19 0.87
N PHE A 778 12.70 5.67 0.38
CA PHE A 778 12.10 6.02 -0.92
C PHE A 778 10.57 6.03 -0.94
N THR A 779 9.89 6.07 0.21
CA THR A 779 8.42 6.26 0.24
C THR A 779 8.10 7.75 0.37
N MET A 780 7.39 8.29 -0.61
CA MET A 780 6.86 9.65 -0.57
C MET A 780 5.57 9.70 0.26
N ASP A 781 5.20 10.89 0.70
CA ASP A 781 3.90 11.11 1.35
C ASP A 781 2.76 10.59 0.45
N PRO A 782 1.77 9.84 0.98
CA PRO A 782 0.73 9.26 0.15
C PRO A 782 -0.12 10.33 -0.56
N SER A 783 -0.28 11.54 0.01
CA SER A 783 -0.97 12.65 -0.63
C SER A 783 -0.27 13.09 -1.92
N LEU A 784 1.07 13.07 -1.94
CA LEU A 784 1.83 13.37 -3.14
C LEU A 784 1.67 12.27 -4.19
N ASN A 785 1.71 10.99 -3.79
CA ASN A 785 1.43 9.87 -4.70
C ASN A 785 0.00 9.91 -5.27
N PHE A 786 -1.02 10.23 -4.46
CA PHE A 786 -2.39 10.44 -4.96
C PHE A 786 -2.48 11.60 -5.95
N THR A 787 -1.69 12.66 -5.75
CA THR A 787 -1.63 13.80 -6.67
C THR A 787 -0.96 13.40 -8.00
N VAL A 788 0.07 12.56 -7.97
CA VAL A 788 0.69 12.01 -9.19
C VAL A 788 -0.28 11.10 -9.94
N ILE A 789 -0.95 10.17 -9.24
CA ILE A 789 -1.95 9.28 -9.83
C ILE A 789 -3.06 10.09 -10.49
N ASP A 790 -3.54 11.14 -9.82
CA ASP A 790 -4.52 12.07 -10.37
C ASP A 790 -4.07 12.61 -11.72
N TYR A 791 -2.91 13.27 -11.72
CA TYR A 791 -2.41 13.94 -12.91
C TYR A 791 -2.22 13.00 -14.10
N LEU A 792 -1.62 11.82 -13.88
CA LEU A 792 -1.39 10.85 -14.96
C LEU A 792 -2.71 10.42 -15.59
N CYS A 793 -3.72 10.14 -14.77
CA CYS A 793 -5.02 9.73 -15.27
C CYS A 793 -5.84 10.88 -15.90
N ARG A 794 -5.53 12.15 -15.59
CA ARG A 794 -6.13 13.32 -16.26
C ARG A 794 -5.53 13.58 -17.63
N THR A 795 -4.22 13.43 -17.73
CA THR A 795 -3.44 13.92 -18.87
C THR A 795 -3.16 12.84 -19.91
N ASP A 796 -3.08 11.58 -19.51
CA ASP A 796 -2.88 10.45 -20.42
C ASP A 796 -4.09 9.50 -20.42
N PRO A 797 -4.91 9.48 -21.49
CA PRO A 797 -5.99 8.53 -21.64
C PRO A 797 -5.56 7.06 -21.57
N LYS A 798 -4.30 6.74 -21.91
CA LYS A 798 -3.76 5.38 -21.78
C LYS A 798 -3.58 5.02 -20.32
N GLU A 799 -3.02 5.91 -19.51
CA GLU A 799 -2.87 5.71 -18.07
C GLU A 799 -4.24 5.63 -17.39
N ALA A 800 -5.17 6.51 -17.75
CA ALA A 800 -6.56 6.44 -17.29
C ALA A 800 -7.26 5.11 -17.62
N SER A 801 -6.95 4.51 -18.78
CA SER A 801 -7.54 3.25 -19.23
C SER A 801 -7.10 2.02 -18.43
N ARG A 802 -6.02 2.15 -17.64
CA ARG A 802 -5.47 1.09 -16.76
C ARG A 802 -6.18 1.05 -15.41
N MET A 803 -6.95 2.08 -15.08
CA MET A 803 -7.69 2.20 -13.83
C MET A 803 -9.10 1.62 -14.02
N ASP A 804 -9.29 0.35 -13.65
CA ASP A 804 -10.62 -0.26 -13.66
C ASP A 804 -11.47 0.19 -12.45
N GLN A 805 -12.77 -0.13 -12.48
CA GLN A 805 -13.67 0.29 -11.39
C GLN A 805 -13.23 -0.23 -10.01
N ASN A 806 -12.74 -1.46 -9.92
CA ASN A 806 -12.39 -2.07 -8.62
C ASN A 806 -11.16 -1.39 -8.01
N LEU A 807 -10.11 -1.19 -8.82
CA LEU A 807 -8.89 -0.50 -8.40
C LEU A 807 -9.18 0.93 -7.96
N VAL A 808 -10.06 1.62 -8.68
CA VAL A 808 -10.50 2.97 -8.32
C VAL A 808 -11.21 2.99 -6.96
N ASP A 809 -12.09 2.02 -6.71
CA ASP A 809 -12.83 1.93 -5.46
C ASP A 809 -11.89 1.63 -4.27
N GLU A 810 -10.88 0.77 -4.47
CA GLU A 810 -9.83 0.51 -3.47
C GLU A 810 -8.98 1.76 -3.18
N LEU A 811 -8.57 2.48 -4.22
CA LEU A 811 -7.77 3.69 -4.07
C LEU A 811 -8.55 4.84 -3.42
N SER A 812 -9.87 4.88 -3.63
CA SER A 812 -10.77 5.80 -2.93
C SER A 812 -10.83 5.52 -1.43
N ASP A 813 -10.88 4.25 -1.03
CA ASP A 813 -10.79 3.85 0.40
C ASP A 813 -9.45 4.27 1.01
N MET A 814 -8.34 4.00 0.31
CA MET A 814 -7.01 4.39 0.77
C MET A 814 -6.85 5.91 0.91
N ALA A 815 -7.42 6.68 -0.02
CA ALA A 815 -7.41 8.14 0.04
C ALA A 815 -8.24 8.67 1.22
N VAL A 816 -9.35 8.02 1.60
CA VAL A 816 -10.08 8.33 2.84
C VAL A 816 -9.23 8.07 4.07
N LEU A 817 -8.59 6.90 4.17
CA LEU A 817 -7.74 6.56 5.32
C LEU A 817 -6.58 7.55 5.48
N ASN A 818 -5.95 7.93 4.36
CA ASN A 818 -4.91 8.96 4.36
C ASN A 818 -5.44 10.33 4.79
N SER A 819 -6.60 10.73 4.27
CA SER A 819 -7.23 12.01 4.62
C SER A 819 -7.55 12.10 6.11
N ILE A 820 -8.11 11.05 6.70
CA ILE A 820 -8.41 10.98 8.14
C ILE A 820 -7.11 11.07 8.96
N SER A 821 -6.09 10.28 8.60
CA SER A 821 -4.79 10.30 9.27
C SER A 821 -4.15 11.69 9.24
N ASN A 822 -4.16 12.36 8.08
CA ASN A 822 -3.61 13.71 7.93
C ASN A 822 -4.41 14.76 8.71
N ASN A 823 -5.74 14.69 8.72
CA ASN A 823 -6.56 15.60 9.53
C ASN A 823 -6.23 15.45 11.03
N ILE A 824 -6.10 14.22 11.53
CA ILE A 824 -5.70 13.95 12.92
C ILE A 824 -4.29 14.52 13.21
N GLN A 825 -3.34 14.34 12.30
CA GLN A 825 -1.97 14.87 12.45
C GLN A 825 -1.93 16.40 12.49
N CYS A 826 -2.81 17.07 11.73
CA CYS A 826 -2.96 18.52 11.71
C CYS A 826 -3.80 19.07 12.88
N ARG A 827 -4.14 18.27 13.89
CA ARG A 827 -4.86 18.76 15.07
C ARG A 827 -3.95 19.56 16.02
N PRO A 828 -4.35 20.77 16.44
CA PRO A 828 -3.72 21.49 17.54
C PRO A 828 -3.77 20.69 18.84
N SER A 829 -2.69 20.76 19.62
CA SER A 829 -2.41 19.75 20.63
C SER A 829 -3.08 20.02 21.97
N HIS A 830 -3.94 19.10 22.35
CA HIS A 830 -4.05 18.69 23.73
C HIS A 830 -3.69 17.21 23.79
N GLY A 831 -2.63 16.86 24.52
CA GLY A 831 -2.36 15.47 24.95
C GLY A 831 -1.75 14.50 23.94
N ARG A 832 -0.70 14.86 23.19
CA ARG A 832 0.11 13.86 22.44
C ARG A 832 0.89 12.91 23.36
N GLU A 833 0.97 13.22 24.65
CA GLU A 833 1.80 12.57 25.69
C GLU A 833 1.52 11.07 25.94
N TYR A 834 0.43 10.50 25.39
CA TYR A 834 -0.05 9.16 25.73
C TYR A 834 0.26 8.07 24.70
N THR A 835 1.31 8.24 23.89
CA THR A 835 1.75 7.21 22.92
C THR A 835 2.38 5.95 23.56
N LEU A 836 2.34 5.80 24.90
CA LEU A 836 3.18 4.82 25.62
C LEU A 836 2.48 3.96 26.68
N LYS A 837 1.17 4.12 26.93
CA LYS A 837 0.44 3.22 27.85
C LYS A 837 -1.01 3.04 27.42
N LEU A 838 -1.23 2.18 26.43
CA LEU A 838 -2.57 1.65 26.21
C LEU A 838 -2.86 0.62 27.30
N PRO A 839 -3.99 0.72 28.04
CA PRO A 839 -4.39 -0.28 29.01
C PRO A 839 -4.61 -1.64 28.33
N VAL A 840 -4.07 -2.70 28.92
CA VAL A 840 -4.06 -4.09 28.43
C VAL A 840 -5.45 -4.75 28.45
N GLU A 841 -6.50 -4.05 28.90
CA GLU A 841 -7.76 -4.71 29.27
C GLU A 841 -8.79 -4.92 28.13
N GLU A 842 -8.57 -4.41 26.91
CA GLU A 842 -9.48 -4.63 25.77
C GLU A 842 -8.87 -5.45 24.60
N GLU A 843 -7.88 -6.30 24.87
CA GLU A 843 -7.20 -7.17 23.87
C GLU A 843 -8.14 -8.12 23.09
N ASN A 844 -9.36 -8.39 23.58
CA ASN A 844 -10.20 -9.46 23.06
C ASN A 844 -11.00 -9.16 21.77
N ILE A 845 -11.34 -7.90 21.48
CA ILE A 845 -12.07 -7.57 20.23
C ILE A 845 -11.07 -7.38 19.08
N ARG A 846 -9.98 -6.63 19.32
CA ARG A 846 -8.92 -6.40 18.33
C ARG A 846 -8.22 -7.70 17.91
N ALA A 847 -8.00 -8.63 18.83
CA ALA A 847 -7.42 -9.94 18.52
C ALA A 847 -8.26 -10.74 17.52
N ASP A 848 -9.60 -10.68 17.62
CA ASP A 848 -10.49 -11.41 16.72
C ASP A 848 -10.47 -10.83 15.30
N TRP A 849 -10.41 -9.50 15.15
CA TRP A 849 -10.25 -8.85 13.84
C TRP A 849 -8.88 -9.13 13.19
N ILE A 850 -7.80 -9.08 13.98
CA ILE A 850 -6.45 -9.43 13.50
C ILE A 850 -6.40 -10.89 13.05
N LYS A 851 -7.07 -11.80 13.77
CA LYS A 851 -7.21 -13.19 13.32
C LYS A 851 -7.98 -13.23 11.99
N LYS A 852 -9.20 -12.66 11.93
CA LYS A 852 -10.05 -12.63 10.72
C LYS A 852 -9.34 -12.13 9.46
N SER A 853 -8.52 -11.09 9.59
CA SER A 853 -7.76 -10.50 8.46
C SER A 853 -6.53 -11.33 8.03
N ASN A 854 -5.95 -12.13 8.92
CA ASN A 854 -4.80 -12.99 8.60
C ASN A 854 -5.21 -14.41 8.14
N THR A 855 -6.40 -14.88 8.52
CA THR A 855 -6.97 -16.18 8.12
C THR A 855 -7.07 -16.43 6.60
N PRO A 856 -7.32 -15.44 5.72
CA PRO A 856 -7.52 -15.68 4.29
C PRO A 856 -6.23 -15.84 3.48
N LYS A 857 -5.04 -15.79 4.11
CA LYS A 857 -3.74 -15.93 3.40
C LYS A 857 -3.44 -17.35 2.89
N ASP A 858 -4.37 -18.29 3.06
CA ASP A 858 -4.25 -19.69 2.64
C ASP A 858 -5.20 -20.00 1.46
N LYS A 859 -4.66 -20.51 0.35
CA LYS A 859 -5.34 -20.74 -0.96
C LYS A 859 -6.63 -21.59 -0.89
N GLU A 860 -6.85 -22.27 0.24
CA GLU A 860 -7.94 -23.22 0.48
C GLU A 860 -9.36 -22.63 0.32
N MET A 861 -9.58 -21.32 0.52
CA MET A 861 -10.93 -20.73 0.40
C MET A 861 -11.35 -20.66 -1.08
N GLY A 862 -10.49 -20.08 -1.92
CA GLY A 862 -10.68 -20.09 -3.37
C GLY A 862 -10.76 -21.51 -3.91
N ASP A 863 -9.88 -22.41 -3.49
CA ASP A 863 -9.83 -23.80 -3.98
C ASP A 863 -11.13 -24.60 -3.71
N THR A 864 -11.77 -24.38 -2.56
CA THR A 864 -12.99 -25.12 -2.16
C THR A 864 -14.26 -24.55 -2.78
N THR A 865 -14.31 -23.25 -3.08
CA THR A 865 -15.52 -22.57 -3.56
C THR A 865 -15.50 -22.26 -5.06
N ALA A 866 -14.32 -22.27 -5.70
CA ALA A 866 -14.11 -21.95 -7.11
C ALA A 866 -14.98 -22.77 -8.06
N GLY A 867 -15.21 -24.06 -7.78
CA GLY A 867 -16.06 -24.91 -8.61
C GLY A 867 -17.51 -24.40 -8.70
N HIS A 868 -18.06 -23.91 -7.58
CA HIS A 868 -19.40 -23.33 -7.54
C HIS A 868 -19.47 -22.01 -8.31
N LEU A 869 -18.47 -21.13 -8.12
CA LEU A 869 -18.41 -19.85 -8.83
C LEU A 869 -18.25 -20.06 -10.34
N SER A 870 -17.37 -20.98 -10.75
CA SER A 870 -17.19 -21.34 -12.16
C SER A 870 -18.51 -21.80 -12.77
N ASN A 871 -19.19 -22.75 -12.13
CA ASN A 871 -20.46 -23.28 -12.63
C ASN A 871 -21.54 -22.18 -12.74
N PHE A 872 -21.64 -21.28 -11.74
CA PHE A 872 -22.53 -20.13 -11.78
C PHE A 872 -22.22 -19.21 -12.98
N CYS A 873 -20.96 -18.84 -13.17
CA CYS A 873 -20.56 -17.91 -14.22
C CYS A 873 -20.51 -18.52 -15.64
N THR A 874 -20.46 -19.85 -15.79
CA THR A 874 -20.42 -20.49 -17.12
C THR A 874 -21.76 -21.09 -17.54
N ASN A 875 -22.47 -21.76 -16.62
CA ASN A 875 -23.64 -22.59 -16.97
C ASN A 875 -24.97 -21.94 -16.57
N HIS A 876 -24.96 -20.92 -15.70
CA HIS A 876 -26.16 -20.29 -15.17
C HIS A 876 -26.14 -18.76 -15.35
N LEU A 877 -25.95 -18.33 -16.61
CA LEU A 877 -25.90 -16.92 -16.99
C LEU A 877 -27.21 -16.18 -16.68
N TRP A 878 -27.12 -14.91 -16.30
CA TRP A 878 -28.29 -14.08 -16.09
C TRP A 878 -29.04 -13.85 -17.43
N PRO A 879 -30.37 -14.09 -17.49
CA PRO A 879 -31.11 -14.07 -18.74
C PRO A 879 -31.24 -12.66 -19.33
N LYS A 880 -31.15 -12.56 -20.66
CA LYS A 880 -31.30 -11.33 -21.44
C LYS A 880 -32.64 -11.32 -22.18
N GLY A 881 -33.18 -10.12 -22.45
CA GLY A 881 -34.39 -9.94 -23.27
C GLY A 881 -35.67 -9.77 -22.46
N THR A 882 -36.81 -10.11 -23.08
CA THR A 882 -38.14 -9.88 -22.51
C THR A 882 -38.42 -10.81 -21.33
N LYS A 883 -38.90 -10.26 -20.20
CA LYS A 883 -39.33 -11.05 -19.05
C LYS A 883 -40.57 -11.88 -19.41
N ASN A 884 -40.40 -13.18 -19.59
CA ASN A 884 -41.43 -14.21 -19.84
C ASN A 884 -41.14 -15.44 -18.94
N GLU A 885 -41.98 -16.48 -18.97
CA GLU A 885 -41.79 -17.67 -18.13
C GLU A 885 -40.41 -18.33 -18.33
N GLN A 886 -39.89 -18.36 -19.56
CA GLN A 886 -38.54 -18.88 -19.86
C GLN A 886 -37.43 -18.04 -19.21
N TRP A 887 -37.56 -16.71 -19.25
CA TRP A 887 -36.67 -15.78 -18.54
C TRP A 887 -36.74 -16.01 -17.03
N LEU A 888 -37.94 -16.23 -16.48
CA LEU A 888 -38.14 -16.46 -15.04
C LEU A 888 -37.49 -17.77 -14.58
N GLN A 889 -37.58 -18.83 -15.39
CA GLN A 889 -36.94 -20.11 -15.13
C GLN A 889 -35.40 -19.96 -15.13
N GLN A 890 -34.84 -19.29 -16.13
CA GLN A 890 -33.40 -19.04 -16.21
C GLN A 890 -32.90 -18.14 -15.06
N ALA A 891 -33.65 -17.10 -14.71
CA ALA A 891 -33.34 -16.21 -13.59
C ALA A 891 -33.34 -16.96 -12.24
N THR A 892 -34.29 -17.88 -12.06
CA THR A 892 -34.37 -18.73 -10.87
C THR A 892 -33.17 -19.68 -10.79
N GLN A 893 -32.83 -20.37 -11.88
CA GLN A 893 -31.63 -21.24 -11.93
C GLN A 893 -30.33 -20.48 -11.63
N SER A 894 -30.20 -19.24 -12.13
CA SER A 894 -29.05 -18.38 -11.88
C SER A 894 -28.93 -17.98 -10.40
N ARG A 895 -30.05 -17.60 -9.76
CA ARG A 895 -30.11 -17.29 -8.32
C ARG A 895 -29.75 -18.50 -7.46
N GLU A 896 -30.34 -19.66 -7.74
CA GLU A 896 -30.04 -20.90 -7.01
C GLU A 896 -28.57 -21.31 -7.12
N ALA A 897 -27.94 -21.11 -8.29
CA ALA A 897 -26.52 -21.36 -8.47
C ALA A 897 -25.64 -20.41 -7.66
N LEU A 898 -26.01 -19.13 -7.56
CA LEU A 898 -25.35 -18.14 -6.72
C LEU A 898 -25.52 -18.47 -5.22
N ASP A 899 -26.71 -18.88 -4.80
CA ASP A 899 -26.99 -19.27 -3.41
C ASP A 899 -26.15 -20.50 -2.99
N ARG A 900 -26.00 -21.49 -3.87
CA ARG A 900 -25.10 -22.64 -3.64
C ARG A 900 -23.65 -22.22 -3.43
N PHE A 901 -23.16 -21.26 -4.22
CA PHE A 901 -21.83 -20.69 -4.01
C PHE A 901 -21.70 -20.03 -2.64
N TRP A 902 -22.66 -19.18 -2.26
CA TRP A 902 -22.64 -18.50 -0.96
C TRP A 902 -22.80 -19.43 0.24
N GLU A 903 -23.52 -20.54 0.07
CA GLU A 903 -23.60 -21.60 1.09
C GLU A 903 -22.23 -22.27 1.32
N ALA A 904 -21.53 -22.63 0.25
CA ALA A 904 -20.17 -23.14 0.33
C ALA A 904 -19.21 -22.10 0.95
N PHE A 905 -19.30 -20.84 0.52
CA PHE A 905 -18.47 -19.74 1.01
C PHE A 905 -18.65 -19.51 2.52
N ARG A 906 -19.88 -19.36 3.00
CA ARG A 906 -20.20 -19.19 4.44
C ARG A 906 -19.69 -20.37 5.28
N SER A 907 -19.92 -21.58 4.81
CA SER A 907 -19.49 -22.80 5.51
C SER A 907 -17.97 -22.83 5.68
N GLN A 908 -17.23 -22.54 4.61
CA GLN A 908 -15.77 -22.52 4.63
C GLN A 908 -15.22 -21.33 5.45
N TRP A 909 -15.81 -20.14 5.34
CA TRP A 909 -15.45 -18.97 6.14
C TRP A 909 -15.55 -19.26 7.63
N ALA A 910 -16.70 -19.77 8.07
CA ALA A 910 -16.93 -20.09 9.48
C ALA A 910 -16.04 -21.24 9.97
N LYS A 911 -15.80 -22.27 9.15
CA LYS A 911 -14.87 -23.37 9.47
C LYS A 911 -13.47 -22.83 9.74
N LYS A 912 -12.96 -21.94 8.86
CA LYS A 912 -11.62 -21.35 9.03
C LYS A 912 -11.54 -20.48 10.28
N LEU A 913 -12.49 -19.57 10.50
CA LEU A 913 -12.47 -18.69 11.66
C LEU A 913 -12.54 -19.46 12.99
N ARG A 914 -13.34 -20.52 13.07
CA ARG A 914 -13.38 -21.41 14.25
C ARG A 914 -12.02 -22.03 14.55
N GLY A 915 -11.23 -22.37 13.53
CA GLY A 915 -9.87 -22.89 13.68
C GLY A 915 -8.84 -21.88 14.20
N THR A 916 -9.16 -20.58 14.18
CA THR A 916 -8.25 -19.50 14.62
C THR A 916 -8.57 -18.96 16.02
N GLY A 917 -9.61 -19.47 16.68
CA GLY A 917 -10.02 -19.02 18.01
C GLY A 917 -10.69 -17.64 18.03
N VAL A 918 -11.39 -17.27 16.95
CA VAL A 918 -12.30 -16.11 16.90
C VAL A 918 -13.61 -16.45 17.63
N LYS A 919 -14.18 -15.51 18.38
CA LYS A 919 -15.43 -15.73 19.13
C LYS A 919 -16.61 -16.07 18.20
N SER A 920 -17.46 -17.00 18.62
CA SER A 920 -18.64 -17.43 17.87
C SER A 920 -19.55 -16.25 17.49
N SER A 921 -19.81 -15.32 18.42
CA SER A 921 -20.65 -14.14 18.14
C SER A 921 -20.10 -13.29 17.00
N SER A 922 -18.77 -13.16 16.89
CA SER A 922 -18.14 -12.41 15.81
C SER A 922 -18.20 -13.16 14.48
N ILE A 923 -18.21 -14.49 14.50
CA ILE A 923 -18.44 -15.32 13.30
C ILE A 923 -19.89 -15.21 12.85
N ASP A 924 -20.84 -15.21 13.79
CA ASP A 924 -22.27 -15.10 13.52
C ASP A 924 -22.63 -13.76 12.85
N GLU A 925 -21.99 -12.65 13.26
CA GLU A 925 -22.13 -11.36 12.57
C GLU A 925 -21.67 -11.42 11.10
N ASP A 926 -20.56 -12.10 10.81
CA ASP A 926 -20.08 -12.26 9.43
C ASP A 926 -21.06 -13.13 8.61
N LEU A 927 -21.63 -14.16 9.24
CA LEU A 927 -22.60 -15.05 8.61
C LEU A 927 -23.94 -14.35 8.33
N ASP A 928 -24.40 -13.47 9.22
CA ASP A 928 -25.59 -12.64 8.99
C ASP A 928 -25.36 -11.68 7.82
N LEU A 929 -24.20 -11.02 7.78
CA LEU A 929 -23.81 -10.14 6.67
C LEU A 929 -23.78 -10.89 5.32
N MET A 930 -23.31 -12.14 5.33
CA MET A 930 -23.28 -13.03 4.17
C MET A 930 -24.60 -13.79 3.93
N SER A 931 -25.70 -13.40 4.56
CA SER A 931 -27.03 -14.02 4.40
C SER A 931 -28.10 -13.05 3.88
N ALA A 932 -27.70 -11.99 3.18
CA ALA A 932 -28.60 -10.99 2.62
C ALA A 932 -29.63 -11.58 1.64
N SER A 933 -29.26 -12.59 0.83
CA SER A 933 -30.22 -13.26 -0.07
C SER A 933 -31.33 -14.03 0.66
N LYS A 934 -31.15 -14.31 1.97
CA LYS A 934 -32.11 -15.02 2.82
C LYS A 934 -33.02 -14.09 3.62
N LYS A 935 -32.79 -12.77 3.57
CA LYS A 935 -33.61 -11.79 4.30
C LYS A 935 -35.00 -11.71 3.66
N GLU A 936 -36.02 -11.53 4.51
CA GLU A 936 -37.43 -11.49 4.11
C GLU A 936 -37.70 -10.44 3.03
N GLU A 937 -37.05 -9.29 3.12
CA GLU A 937 -37.14 -8.21 2.13
C GLU A 937 -36.69 -8.66 0.73
N CYS A 938 -35.55 -9.36 0.63
CA CYS A 938 -35.05 -9.86 -0.66
C CYS A 938 -35.96 -10.96 -1.23
N LEU A 939 -36.46 -11.85 -0.39
CA LEU A 939 -37.39 -12.90 -0.79
C LEU A 939 -38.73 -12.30 -1.28
N ALA A 940 -39.22 -11.26 -0.62
CA ALA A 940 -40.42 -10.52 -1.04
C ALA A 940 -40.20 -9.80 -2.38
N GLU A 941 -39.04 -9.20 -2.63
CA GLU A 941 -38.71 -8.60 -3.93
C GLU A 941 -38.68 -9.64 -5.06
N ILE A 942 -38.10 -10.81 -4.81
CA ILE A 942 -38.08 -11.91 -5.78
C ILE A 942 -39.49 -12.44 -6.04
N ALA A 943 -40.34 -12.54 -5.00
CA ALA A 943 -41.74 -12.94 -5.15
C ALA A 943 -42.54 -11.91 -5.96
N ALA A 944 -42.39 -10.62 -5.66
CA ALA A 944 -43.03 -9.55 -6.41
C ALA A 944 -42.59 -9.51 -7.88
N GLU A 945 -41.30 -9.75 -8.17
CA GLU A 945 -40.82 -9.89 -9.55
C GLU A 945 -41.46 -11.09 -10.26
N ARG A 946 -41.59 -12.23 -9.58
CA ARG A 946 -42.25 -13.43 -10.13
C ARG A 946 -43.71 -13.15 -10.48
N ASP A 947 -44.43 -12.49 -9.58
CA ASP A 947 -45.85 -12.19 -9.77
C ASP A 947 -46.07 -11.16 -10.88
N GLU A 948 -45.23 -10.13 -10.96
CA GLU A 948 -45.28 -9.14 -12.04
C GLU A 948 -45.03 -9.78 -13.42
N VAL A 949 -44.02 -10.66 -13.54
CA VAL A 949 -43.74 -11.35 -14.81
C VAL A 949 -44.91 -12.24 -15.23
N ARG A 950 -45.51 -12.98 -14.30
CA ARG A 950 -46.71 -13.80 -14.55
C ARG A 950 -47.91 -12.94 -14.95
N HIS A 951 -48.11 -11.81 -14.28
CA HIS A 951 -49.19 -10.88 -14.59
C HIS A 951 -49.03 -10.25 -15.99
N GLN A 952 -47.81 -9.84 -16.36
CA GLN A 952 -47.51 -9.33 -17.70
C GLN A 952 -47.67 -10.40 -18.79
N GLU A 953 -47.36 -11.66 -18.49
CA GLU A 953 -47.59 -12.76 -19.42
C GLU A 953 -49.08 -13.07 -19.58
N TYR A 954 -49.85 -13.03 -18.49
CA TYR A 954 -51.30 -13.13 -18.52
C TYR A 954 -51.92 -12.01 -19.37
N LYS A 955 -51.50 -10.75 -19.17
CA LYS A 955 -51.92 -9.61 -20.00
C LYS A 955 -51.60 -9.83 -21.48
N ARG A 956 -50.39 -10.27 -21.81
CA ARG A 956 -49.98 -10.58 -23.21
C ARG A 956 -50.81 -11.72 -23.83
N ARG A 957 -51.16 -12.75 -23.06
CA ARG A 957 -52.05 -13.83 -23.52
C ARG A 957 -53.47 -13.32 -23.80
N MET A 958 -53.99 -12.45 -22.94
CA MET A 958 -55.33 -11.84 -23.12
C MET A 958 -55.36 -10.85 -24.30
N GLU A 959 -54.30 -10.06 -24.49
CA GLU A 959 -54.15 -9.17 -25.66
C GLU A 959 -53.98 -9.96 -26.97
N GLY A 960 -53.31 -11.12 -26.93
CA GLY A 960 -53.18 -12.04 -28.06
C GLY A 960 -54.47 -12.80 -28.41
N GLN A 961 -55.36 -13.03 -27.45
CA GLN A 961 -56.68 -13.64 -27.66
C GLN A 961 -57.73 -12.65 -28.21
N ASN A 962 -57.47 -11.34 -28.11
CA ASN A 962 -58.37 -10.27 -28.61
C ASN A 962 -58.04 -9.80 -30.05
N GLN A 963 -57.22 -10.53 -30.81
CA GLN A 963 -57.14 -10.32 -32.27
C GLN A 963 -58.35 -10.97 -32.97
N PRO A 964 -59.14 -10.23 -33.79
CA PRO A 964 -60.30 -10.81 -34.45
C PRO A 964 -59.86 -11.84 -35.51
N VAL A 965 -60.37 -13.05 -35.35
CA VAL A 965 -60.36 -14.12 -36.35
C VAL A 965 -61.14 -13.64 -37.58
N SER A 966 -60.51 -13.59 -38.76
CA SER A 966 -61.25 -13.44 -40.02
C SER A 966 -62.01 -14.74 -40.34
N PRO A 967 -63.19 -14.67 -40.99
CA PRO A 967 -64.03 -15.84 -41.17
C PRO A 967 -63.42 -16.86 -42.13
N ILE A 968 -63.68 -18.12 -41.83
CA ILE A 968 -63.35 -19.32 -42.59
C ILE A 968 -63.90 -19.23 -44.02
N GLU A 969 -63.06 -19.46 -45.03
CA GLU A 969 -63.51 -19.92 -46.34
C GLU A 969 -62.95 -21.32 -46.64
N SER A 970 -63.85 -22.11 -47.21
CA SER A 970 -63.86 -23.55 -47.36
C SER A 970 -62.69 -24.13 -48.15
N GLN A 971 -62.22 -25.28 -47.67
CA GLN A 971 -61.40 -26.23 -48.38
C GLN A 971 -62.00 -26.61 -49.74
N THR A 972 -61.28 -26.32 -50.83
CA THR A 972 -61.30 -27.15 -52.05
C THR A 972 -59.89 -27.31 -52.58
N MET A 973 -59.40 -28.55 -52.46
CA MET A 973 -58.60 -29.32 -53.43
C MET A 973 -57.78 -28.55 -54.50
N TRP A 974 -56.44 -28.70 -54.39
CA TRP A 974 -55.42 -28.74 -55.46
C TRP A 974 -55.14 -27.49 -56.32
N GLY A 975 -53.84 -27.17 -56.47
CA GLY A 975 -53.27 -26.68 -57.72
C GLY A 975 -52.62 -25.29 -57.72
N ASP A 976 -51.28 -25.30 -57.76
CA ASP A 976 -50.35 -24.48 -58.56
C ASP A 976 -50.33 -22.92 -58.60
N GLU A 977 -49.06 -22.47 -58.59
CA GLU A 977 -48.44 -21.35 -59.31
C GLU A 977 -48.72 -19.86 -58.97
N ASN A 978 -47.70 -19.29 -58.31
CA ASN A 978 -46.90 -18.12 -58.75
C ASN A 978 -47.46 -16.66 -58.75
N LYS A 979 -46.62 -15.81 -58.12
CA LYS A 979 -46.36 -14.36 -58.34
C LYS A 979 -47.35 -13.29 -57.82
N SER A 980 -46.86 -12.39 -56.96
CA SER A 980 -46.41 -11.02 -57.34
C SER A 980 -46.52 -9.99 -56.19
N SER A 981 -45.92 -8.83 -56.43
CA SER A 981 -45.47 -7.71 -55.58
C SER A 981 -46.52 -6.68 -55.12
N VAL A 982 -46.35 -6.18 -53.87
CA VAL A 982 -46.23 -4.78 -53.33
C VAL A 982 -46.44 -3.61 -54.34
N PRO A 983 -46.88 -2.34 -54.01
CA PRO A 983 -47.03 -1.66 -52.68
C PRO A 983 -48.23 -0.68 -52.42
N LEU A 984 -48.26 -0.23 -51.13
CA LEU A 984 -48.48 1.13 -50.57
C LEU A 984 -49.91 1.66 -50.25
N ALA A 985 -50.02 2.22 -49.03
CA ALA A 985 -51.17 2.88 -48.43
C ALA A 985 -50.80 4.23 -47.77
N VAL A 986 -51.80 5.12 -47.64
CA VAL A 986 -51.75 6.43 -46.95
C VAL A 986 -52.75 6.44 -45.77
N ARG A 987 -52.39 7.23 -44.73
CA ARG A 987 -53.01 7.49 -43.41
C ARG A 987 -54.42 8.13 -43.42
N SER A 988 -55.22 7.93 -42.35
CA SER A 988 -55.57 8.97 -41.33
C SER A 988 -56.62 8.62 -40.24
N LYS A 989 -56.35 9.13 -39.01
CA LYS A 989 -57.07 9.44 -37.74
C LYS A 989 -58.64 9.46 -37.63
N ALA A 990 -59.21 9.11 -36.45
CA ALA A 990 -59.68 10.03 -35.35
C ALA A 990 -60.75 9.48 -34.32
N LYS A 991 -60.54 9.78 -33.01
CA LYS A 991 -61.41 10.24 -31.84
C LYS A 991 -62.72 9.57 -31.29
N ARG A 992 -62.71 9.38 -29.93
CA ARG A 992 -63.70 9.61 -28.78
C ARG A 992 -65.05 8.81 -28.73
N HIS A 993 -65.75 8.50 -27.62
CA HIS A 993 -66.06 9.14 -26.30
C HIS A 993 -66.67 8.11 -25.26
N ASN A 994 -66.90 8.57 -24.01
CA ASN A 994 -67.31 7.91 -22.72
C ASN A 994 -68.74 7.32 -22.55
N GLU A 995 -68.93 6.59 -21.42
CA GLU A 995 -70.10 6.45 -20.45
C GLU A 995 -70.39 4.97 -20.09
N GLY A 996 -70.77 4.47 -18.89
CA GLY A 996 -71.16 4.93 -17.54
C GLY A 996 -71.38 3.71 -16.57
N GLU A 997 -71.57 3.94 -15.25
CA GLU A 997 -71.84 2.96 -14.13
C GLU A 997 -73.35 2.54 -14.00
N PRO A 998 -73.92 1.85 -12.93
CA PRO A 998 -73.42 1.32 -11.61
C PRO A 998 -74.02 -0.03 -11.05
N SER A 999 -73.74 -0.31 -9.75
CA SER A 999 -74.37 -1.19 -8.71
C SER A 999 -73.74 -2.57 -8.40
N GLU A 1000 -73.78 -3.17 -7.20
CA GLU A 1000 -73.68 -2.79 -5.77
C GLU A 1000 -73.64 -4.12 -4.93
N GLU A 1001 -73.12 -4.07 -3.69
CA GLU A 1001 -73.39 -4.95 -2.51
C GLU A 1001 -72.71 -6.33 -2.24
N SER A 1002 -71.83 -6.27 -1.22
CA SER A 1002 -71.82 -7.03 0.07
C SER A 1002 -71.02 -8.33 0.25
N ALA A 1003 -70.05 -8.32 1.18
CA ALA A 1003 -70.00 -9.14 2.42
C ALA A 1003 -68.65 -8.98 3.17
N GLN A 1004 -68.74 -8.85 4.50
CA GLN A 1004 -67.65 -8.56 5.46
C GLN A 1004 -66.70 -9.76 5.79
N PRO A 1005 -65.52 -9.51 6.41
CA PRO A 1005 -64.51 -10.52 6.78
C PRO A 1005 -64.49 -10.89 8.29
N PRO A 1006 -63.77 -11.97 8.70
CA PRO A 1006 -63.35 -12.17 10.09
C PRO A 1006 -61.79 -12.35 10.20
N PRO A 1007 -61.18 -12.44 11.40
CA PRO A 1007 -60.49 -11.30 12.03
C PRO A 1007 -58.98 -11.52 12.28
N THR A 1008 -58.37 -10.42 12.70
CA THR A 1008 -56.97 -10.15 13.05
C THR A 1008 -56.40 -10.97 14.22
N THR A 1009 -55.12 -11.34 14.13
CA THR A 1009 -54.19 -11.38 15.27
C THR A 1009 -52.91 -10.60 14.94
N ALA A 1010 -52.46 -9.85 15.93
CA ALA A 1010 -51.58 -8.69 15.84
C ALA A 1010 -50.08 -9.02 16.01
N ASN A 1011 -49.22 -8.28 15.31
CA ASN A 1011 -48.20 -7.36 15.85
C ASN A 1011 -47.09 -7.11 14.81
N SER A 1012 -47.10 -5.93 14.20
CA SER A 1012 -45.97 -5.38 13.44
C SER A 1012 -45.79 -3.92 13.86
N PRO A 1013 -44.55 -3.45 14.13
CA PRO A 1013 -44.32 -2.07 14.55
C PRO A 1013 -44.66 -1.10 13.42
N SER A 1014 -45.42 -0.07 13.77
CA SER A 1014 -45.92 0.96 12.86
C SER A 1014 -44.78 1.78 12.23
N ARG A 1015 -44.62 1.68 10.90
CA ARG A 1015 -43.93 2.70 10.09
C ARG A 1015 -44.84 3.94 9.99
N SER A 1016 -44.41 5.08 10.50
CA SER A 1016 -45.09 6.36 10.25
C SER A 1016 -44.94 6.70 8.76
N SER A 1017 -46.06 6.78 8.03
CA SER A 1017 -46.07 7.13 6.62
C SER A 1017 -46.66 8.53 6.42
N THR A 1018 -45.78 9.53 6.39
CA THR A 1018 -46.06 10.75 5.64
C THR A 1018 -46.00 10.37 4.15
N PRO A 1019 -46.97 10.74 3.30
CA PRO A 1019 -46.92 10.40 1.88
C PRO A 1019 -45.64 10.97 1.23
N PRO A 1020 -44.93 10.22 0.39
CA PRO A 1020 -43.67 10.66 -0.18
C PRO A 1020 -43.88 11.88 -1.09
N SER A 1021 -43.09 12.93 -0.89
CA SER A 1021 -43.14 14.15 -1.68
C SER A 1021 -42.66 13.88 -3.12
N LEU A 1022 -43.47 14.29 -4.11
CA LEU A 1022 -43.11 14.17 -5.53
C LEU A 1022 -41.84 14.98 -5.85
N ILE A 1023 -40.97 14.42 -6.69
CA ILE A 1023 -39.70 15.01 -7.11
C ILE A 1023 -39.85 15.54 -8.55
N ALA A 1024 -39.81 16.86 -8.70
CA ALA A 1024 -39.98 17.51 -9.99
C ALA A 1024 -38.64 17.72 -10.72
N VAL A 1025 -38.46 17.04 -11.85
CA VAL A 1025 -37.23 17.07 -12.67
C VAL A 1025 -37.51 17.54 -14.10
N LYS A 1026 -36.50 18.08 -14.78
CA LYS A 1026 -36.56 18.48 -16.19
C LYS A 1026 -36.83 17.28 -17.11
N HIS A 1027 -37.51 17.52 -18.23
CA HIS A 1027 -37.84 16.50 -19.22
C HIS A 1027 -36.63 15.66 -19.65
N ASP A 1028 -35.52 16.32 -19.96
CA ASP A 1028 -34.29 15.67 -20.46
C ASP A 1028 -33.59 14.78 -19.41
N ASN A 1029 -33.86 15.02 -18.12
CA ASN A 1029 -33.33 14.23 -17.01
C ASN A 1029 -34.25 13.08 -16.62
N MET A 1030 -35.54 13.13 -17.02
CA MET A 1030 -36.53 12.09 -16.71
C MET A 1030 -36.11 10.71 -17.22
N ALA A 1031 -35.43 10.68 -18.36
CA ALA A 1031 -34.90 9.44 -18.93
C ALA A 1031 -33.97 8.70 -17.95
N VAL A 1032 -33.14 9.40 -17.18
CA VAL A 1032 -32.22 8.77 -16.21
C VAL A 1032 -33.01 8.00 -15.15
N PHE A 1033 -34.02 8.63 -14.55
CA PHE A 1033 -34.84 8.02 -13.49
C PHE A 1033 -35.72 6.87 -13.99
N HIS A 1034 -36.29 6.99 -15.19
CA HIS A 1034 -37.03 5.88 -15.81
C HIS A 1034 -36.16 4.66 -16.09
N HIS A 1035 -34.87 4.85 -16.42
CA HIS A 1035 -33.95 3.73 -16.64
C HIS A 1035 -33.33 3.20 -15.33
N MET A 1036 -33.24 4.03 -14.29
CA MET A 1036 -32.94 3.59 -12.92
C MET A 1036 -34.06 2.68 -12.38
N PHE A 1037 -35.31 3.04 -12.66
CA PHE A 1037 -36.52 2.32 -12.22
C PHE A 1037 -37.37 1.87 -13.42
N PRO A 1038 -36.91 0.89 -14.22
CA PRO A 1038 -37.55 0.50 -15.49
C PRO A 1038 -38.88 -0.22 -15.26
N SER A 1039 -39.90 0.07 -16.09
CA SER A 1039 -41.19 -0.65 -16.09
C SER A 1039 -41.20 -1.84 -17.06
N SER A 1040 -40.24 -1.91 -17.98
CA SER A 1040 -40.07 -3.00 -18.93
C SER A 1040 -38.59 -3.36 -19.16
N GLY A 1041 -38.34 -4.58 -19.64
CA GLY A 1041 -36.97 -5.06 -19.89
C GLY A 1041 -36.19 -4.23 -20.93
N GLN A 1042 -36.88 -3.59 -21.90
CA GLN A 1042 -36.26 -2.76 -22.94
C GLN A 1042 -35.74 -1.42 -22.40
N GLU A 1043 -36.39 -0.83 -21.40
CA GLU A 1043 -35.95 0.40 -20.73
C GLU A 1043 -34.66 0.20 -19.91
N SER A 1044 -34.23 -1.04 -19.65
CA SER A 1044 -33.10 -1.34 -18.77
C SER A 1044 -31.72 -1.40 -19.45
N GLN A 1045 -31.60 -0.95 -20.71
CA GLN A 1045 -30.41 -1.21 -21.55
C GLN A 1045 -29.60 0.04 -21.96
N ARG A 1046 -30.08 1.25 -21.65
CA ARG A 1046 -29.40 2.50 -22.07
C ARG A 1046 -28.27 2.87 -21.12
N CYS A 1047 -27.16 3.35 -21.69
CA CYS A 1047 -26.04 3.95 -20.97
C CYS A 1047 -26.20 5.48 -20.89
N PHE A 1048 -25.70 6.09 -19.81
CA PHE A 1048 -25.71 7.55 -19.61
C PHE A 1048 -24.30 8.08 -19.38
N SER A 1049 -24.01 9.31 -19.82
CA SER A 1049 -22.76 9.96 -19.44
C SER A 1049 -22.80 10.31 -17.95
N TRP A 1050 -21.63 10.26 -17.30
CA TRP A 1050 -21.48 10.64 -15.89
C TRP A 1050 -22.03 12.04 -15.62
N GLN A 1051 -21.76 13.00 -16.51
CA GLN A 1051 -22.26 14.37 -16.37
C GLN A 1051 -23.78 14.46 -16.47
N HIS A 1052 -24.41 13.71 -17.39
CA HIS A 1052 -25.88 13.68 -17.49
C HIS A 1052 -26.50 13.10 -16.21
N PHE A 1053 -25.89 12.06 -15.64
CA PHE A 1053 -26.32 11.52 -14.36
C PHE A 1053 -26.18 12.54 -13.22
N LEU A 1054 -25.02 13.19 -13.05
CA LEU A 1054 -24.83 14.19 -12.00
C LEU A 1054 -25.81 15.37 -12.14
N ASN A 1055 -26.03 15.85 -13.36
CA ASN A 1055 -27.01 16.91 -13.64
C ASN A 1055 -28.44 16.47 -13.28
N ALA A 1056 -28.79 15.20 -13.54
CA ALA A 1056 -30.08 14.65 -13.14
C ALA A 1056 -30.20 14.59 -11.61
N MET A 1057 -29.15 14.18 -10.89
CA MET A 1057 -29.15 14.13 -9.42
C MET A 1057 -29.29 15.52 -8.79
N ILE A 1058 -28.58 16.54 -9.32
CA ILE A 1058 -28.77 17.94 -8.89
C ILE A 1058 -30.20 18.39 -9.12
N ASP A 1059 -30.75 18.08 -10.30
CA ASP A 1059 -32.12 18.46 -10.67
C ASP A 1059 -33.19 17.76 -9.82
N ALA A 1060 -32.84 16.63 -9.20
CA ALA A 1060 -33.65 15.92 -8.20
C ALA A 1060 -33.43 16.39 -6.75
N GLY A 1061 -32.63 17.44 -6.52
CA GLY A 1061 -32.46 18.10 -5.22
C GLY A 1061 -31.22 17.68 -4.41
N PHE A 1062 -30.24 17.01 -5.03
CA PHE A 1062 -28.96 16.73 -4.37
C PHE A 1062 -27.95 17.86 -4.56
N SER A 1063 -27.19 18.17 -3.51
CA SER A 1063 -25.89 18.84 -3.61
C SER A 1063 -24.80 17.80 -3.85
N ILE A 1064 -23.79 18.17 -4.65
CA ILE A 1064 -22.67 17.30 -5.02
C ILE A 1064 -21.43 17.75 -4.23
N LEU A 1065 -20.88 16.85 -3.42
CA LEU A 1065 -19.64 17.04 -2.70
C LEU A 1065 -18.60 16.07 -3.26
N GLN A 1066 -17.51 16.60 -3.82
CA GLN A 1066 -16.39 15.76 -4.24
C GLN A 1066 -15.82 15.05 -3.00
N SER A 1067 -15.68 13.73 -3.09
CA SER A 1067 -15.08 12.92 -2.03
C SER A 1067 -13.69 12.45 -2.45
N GLN A 1068 -12.99 11.77 -1.55
CA GLN A 1068 -11.68 11.19 -1.85
C GLN A 1068 -11.78 10.12 -2.93
N GLY A 1069 -10.90 10.12 -3.93
CA GLY A 1069 -10.98 9.17 -5.05
C GLY A 1069 -11.84 9.67 -6.21
N SER A 1070 -12.38 8.72 -6.96
CA SER A 1070 -13.47 8.93 -7.93
C SER A 1070 -14.84 9.07 -7.27
N ALA A 1071 -14.90 8.98 -5.95
CA ALA A 1071 -16.13 9.01 -5.19
C ALA A 1071 -16.72 10.42 -5.15
N VAL A 1072 -18.03 10.46 -5.30
CA VAL A 1072 -18.85 11.67 -5.17
C VAL A 1072 -19.90 11.41 -4.11
N THR A 1073 -19.97 12.28 -3.11
CA THR A 1073 -21.03 12.27 -2.11
C THR A 1073 -22.18 13.13 -2.60
N LEU A 1074 -23.35 12.52 -2.79
CA LEU A 1074 -24.60 13.22 -3.04
C LEU A 1074 -25.26 13.49 -1.69
N ARG A 1075 -25.52 14.75 -1.36
CA ARG A 1075 -26.11 15.18 -0.08
C ARG A 1075 -27.47 15.85 -0.28
N GLN A 1076 -28.44 15.55 0.57
CA GLN A 1076 -29.71 16.29 0.66
C GLN A 1076 -29.72 17.18 1.90
N ASP A 1077 -30.20 18.42 1.75
CA ASP A 1077 -30.25 19.40 2.84
C ASP A 1077 -31.53 19.25 3.70
N GLU A 1078 -32.59 18.59 3.20
CA GLU A 1078 -33.81 18.26 3.94
C GLU A 1078 -33.82 16.77 4.36
N GLU A 1079 -34.32 16.45 5.56
CA GLU A 1079 -34.54 15.06 5.99
C GLU A 1079 -35.68 14.42 5.19
N ARG A 1080 -35.35 13.48 4.29
CA ARG A 1080 -36.32 12.59 3.65
C ARG A 1080 -35.90 11.13 3.85
N GLY A 1081 -36.64 10.39 4.69
CA GLY A 1081 -36.41 8.96 4.94
C GLY A 1081 -35.73 8.65 6.28
N GLU A 1082 -35.11 7.47 6.41
CA GLU A 1082 -34.54 6.87 7.64
C GLU A 1082 -33.29 7.61 8.21
N GLY A 1083 -33.26 8.94 8.18
CA GLY A 1083 -32.16 9.74 8.73
C GLY A 1083 -30.86 9.74 7.91
N VAL A 1084 -30.85 9.15 6.70
CA VAL A 1084 -29.68 9.16 5.81
C VAL A 1084 -29.68 10.42 4.93
N ARG A 1085 -28.65 11.25 5.08
CA ARG A 1085 -28.51 12.52 4.34
C ARG A 1085 -27.57 12.45 3.14
N THR A 1086 -26.77 11.39 3.04
CA THR A 1086 -25.69 11.27 2.05
C THR A 1086 -25.62 9.89 1.41
N ILE A 1087 -25.22 9.84 0.14
CA ILE A 1087 -24.88 8.61 -0.56
C ILE A 1087 -23.66 8.80 -1.44
N VAL A 1088 -22.72 7.87 -1.34
CA VAL A 1088 -21.49 7.89 -2.13
C VAL A 1088 -21.68 7.06 -3.40
N VAL A 1089 -21.37 7.67 -4.55
CA VAL A 1089 -21.37 7.04 -5.87
C VAL A 1089 -20.01 7.27 -6.50
N HIS A 1090 -19.44 6.23 -7.10
CA HIS A 1090 -18.18 6.34 -7.82
C HIS A 1090 -18.43 6.70 -9.28
N ARG A 1091 -17.60 7.59 -9.81
CA ARG A 1091 -17.53 7.82 -11.25
C ARG A 1091 -17.18 6.49 -11.95
N PRO A 1092 -17.82 6.16 -13.08
CA PRO A 1092 -17.46 4.99 -13.87
C PRO A 1092 -16.07 5.11 -14.48
N HIS A 1093 -15.32 4.00 -14.44
CA HIS A 1093 -14.00 3.87 -15.07
C HIS A 1093 -13.87 2.61 -15.94
N PRO A 1094 -13.03 2.64 -16.99
CA PRO A 1094 -12.20 3.78 -17.45
C PRO A 1094 -12.97 4.82 -18.27
N SER A 1095 -14.16 4.49 -18.78
CA SER A 1095 -15.03 5.41 -19.50
C SER A 1095 -15.98 6.12 -18.53
N PRO A 1096 -16.25 7.44 -18.67
CA PRO A 1096 -17.22 8.17 -17.85
C PRO A 1096 -18.68 7.86 -18.27
N THR A 1097 -19.00 6.59 -18.48
CA THR A 1097 -20.32 6.11 -18.92
C THR A 1097 -20.88 5.15 -17.89
N ILE A 1098 -22.03 5.49 -17.31
CA ILE A 1098 -22.76 4.60 -16.41
C ILE A 1098 -23.44 3.53 -17.27
N ASN A 1099 -23.00 2.29 -17.11
CA ASN A 1099 -23.64 1.15 -17.75
C ASN A 1099 -24.94 0.75 -17.02
N PRO A 1100 -25.82 -0.05 -17.64
CA PRO A 1100 -27.12 -0.34 -17.03
C PRO A 1100 -27.04 -1.17 -15.75
N VAL A 1101 -26.00 -1.99 -15.56
CA VAL A 1101 -25.80 -2.74 -14.31
C VAL A 1101 -25.46 -1.79 -13.16
N MET A 1102 -24.55 -0.83 -13.40
CA MET A 1102 -24.20 0.21 -12.44
C MET A 1102 -25.40 1.12 -12.12
N LEU A 1103 -26.17 1.51 -13.14
CA LEU A 1103 -27.35 2.37 -12.94
C LEU A 1103 -28.40 1.68 -12.06
N ARG A 1104 -28.63 0.38 -12.26
CA ARG A 1104 -29.51 -0.43 -11.41
C ARG A 1104 -28.96 -0.62 -10.00
N SER A 1105 -27.64 -0.82 -9.86
CA SER A 1105 -26.98 -0.88 -8.56
C SER A 1105 -27.17 0.41 -7.76
N ILE A 1106 -27.01 1.58 -8.40
CA ILE A 1106 -27.28 2.88 -7.78
C ILE A 1106 -28.77 3.00 -7.45
N ALA A 1107 -29.67 2.60 -8.35
CA ALA A 1107 -31.11 2.65 -8.13
C ALA A 1107 -31.56 1.84 -6.91
N LYS A 1108 -31.05 0.60 -6.75
CA LYS A 1108 -31.31 -0.24 -5.56
C LYS A 1108 -30.89 0.47 -4.27
N ARG A 1109 -29.71 1.08 -4.26
CA ARG A 1109 -29.22 1.86 -3.10
C ARG A 1109 -30.10 3.08 -2.83
N MET A 1110 -30.56 3.78 -3.87
CA MET A 1110 -31.49 4.91 -3.73
C MET A 1110 -32.86 4.48 -3.19
N THR A 1111 -33.39 3.33 -3.63
CA THR A 1111 -34.63 2.76 -3.08
C THR A 1111 -34.46 2.42 -1.61
N LYS A 1112 -33.38 1.74 -1.24
CA LYS A 1112 -33.09 1.34 0.14
C LYS A 1112 -32.97 2.53 1.09
N TRP A 1113 -32.15 3.52 0.73
CA TRP A 1113 -31.81 4.61 1.65
C TRP A 1113 -32.72 5.83 1.57
N PHE A 1114 -33.34 6.11 0.41
CA PHE A 1114 -34.20 7.30 0.20
C PHE A 1114 -35.64 6.95 -0.19
N GLY A 1115 -36.00 5.66 -0.28
CA GLY A 1115 -37.34 5.23 -0.69
C GLY A 1115 -37.68 5.53 -2.15
N TRP A 1116 -36.67 5.83 -2.99
CA TRP A 1116 -36.88 6.25 -4.37
C TRP A 1116 -37.53 5.14 -5.22
N LYS A 1117 -38.61 5.50 -5.91
CA LYS A 1117 -39.35 4.64 -6.86
C LYS A 1117 -39.71 5.46 -8.11
N ARG A 1118 -39.98 4.77 -9.22
CA ARG A 1118 -40.33 5.40 -10.51
C ARG A 1118 -41.41 6.48 -10.37
N GLU A 1119 -42.44 6.19 -9.59
CA GLU A 1119 -43.65 7.00 -9.46
C GLU A 1119 -43.44 8.34 -8.73
N LEU A 1120 -42.30 8.50 -8.06
CA LEU A 1120 -41.96 9.75 -7.37
C LEU A 1120 -41.49 10.85 -8.32
N PHE A 1121 -41.01 10.50 -9.52
CA PHE A 1121 -40.42 11.46 -10.45
C PHE A 1121 -41.47 11.98 -11.42
N ILE A 1122 -41.69 13.30 -11.40
CA ILE A 1122 -42.62 13.98 -12.31
C ILE A 1122 -41.93 15.08 -13.10
N GLU A 1123 -42.42 15.34 -14.30
CA GLU A 1123 -41.87 16.38 -15.17
C GLU A 1123 -42.24 17.76 -14.61
N ARG A 1124 -41.22 18.60 -14.39
CA ARG A 1124 -41.38 19.98 -13.90
C ARG A 1124 -42.33 20.75 -14.83
N GLY A 1125 -43.43 21.25 -14.28
CA GLY A 1125 -44.54 21.87 -15.03
C GLY A 1125 -45.81 21.01 -15.18
N LYS A 1126 -45.75 19.70 -14.88
CA LYS A 1126 -46.95 18.83 -14.77
C LYS A 1126 -47.49 18.69 -13.34
N GLU A 1127 -46.84 19.34 -12.36
CA GLU A 1127 -47.21 19.35 -10.93
C GLU A 1127 -48.69 19.66 -10.65
N ARG A 1128 -49.33 20.47 -11.50
CA ARG A 1128 -50.75 20.84 -11.35
C ARG A 1128 -51.77 19.76 -11.74
N LYS A 1129 -51.38 18.71 -12.48
CA LYS A 1129 -52.30 17.63 -12.87
C LYS A 1129 -52.24 16.40 -11.95
N GLY A 1130 -51.17 16.23 -11.17
CA GLY A 1130 -51.00 15.07 -10.29
C GLY A 1130 -51.77 15.17 -8.97
N ARG A 1131 -52.04 16.38 -8.46
CA ARG A 1131 -52.81 16.58 -7.23
C ARG A 1131 -54.31 16.28 -7.37
N SER A 1132 -54.86 16.15 -8.59
CA SER A 1132 -56.29 15.87 -8.79
C SER A 1132 -56.64 14.39 -8.86
N ASN A 1133 -55.67 13.49 -9.05
CA ASN A 1133 -55.95 12.05 -9.26
C ASN A 1133 -55.57 11.15 -8.07
N LEU A 1134 -55.01 11.71 -7.00
CA LEU A 1134 -54.67 10.96 -5.77
C LEU A 1134 -55.71 11.12 -4.65
N GLY A 1135 -56.86 11.74 -4.95
CA GLY A 1135 -57.93 12.02 -3.99
C GLY A 1135 -59.25 11.28 -4.23
N SER A 1136 -59.31 10.32 -5.15
CA SER A 1136 -60.59 9.68 -5.54
C SER A 1136 -60.64 8.16 -5.38
N GLU A 1137 -59.65 7.52 -4.75
CA GLU A 1137 -59.74 6.13 -4.30
C GLU A 1137 -59.11 6.03 -2.91
N ALA A 1138 -59.89 6.36 -1.88
CA ALA A 1138 -59.61 6.06 -0.48
C ALA A 1138 -60.88 5.49 0.16
#